data_AF-A0AAV5PUU0-F1
#
_entry.id   AF-A0AAV5PUU0-F1
#
_cell.length_a   1.000
_cell.length_b   1.000
_cell.length_c   1.000
_cell.angle_alpha   90.00
_cell.angle_beta   90.00
_cell.angle_gamma   90.00
#
_symmetry.space_group_name_H-M   'P 1'
#
loop_
_entity.id
_entity.type
_entity.pdbx_description
1 polymer ?
#
loop_
_entity_poly.entity_id
_entity_poly.type
_entity_poly.pdbx_seq_one_letter_code
_entity_poly.pdbx_strand_id
1 'polypeptide(L)'
;MTKRAFVEEEGTRSKSNGAILRHVVLQTLSAIKENDEAGLNQLDLLVAQIKSQAYPPASLAVLLDCLASDVSALDVSPAQPLVTAILNVSLVENGLSSPDFITSYSTFLTLLVSSSPKWWDEVVSKILNEFALRNNLDDHHLILRKLIHLVPTASNALPKLIRKNYPHIRSSTEDICNYAQNILKITEYLPEIQFDVWKMIVSTVVSLDVELQNSVDEVDDEDLDEALDQTDEEEEEEEEEDEEEDDDDDDDDEHDDDDDEDEDDDDDDEADISNDPLSPEKLDETYLKALQTTKQLSHKLDTIVSTLLHYLDSQFKEVDDYTISLFMTLTKVFTTHILPTYGTRLSQYLIFYCAQSHAELNDAFIVLLFETIFAATSNHHIQFANASVSESGYKSVPINVRIKSAQYIATYVARAKTLTTSQIGHVVKLITEWCTMYIKSVERENSIDDKPKSADPSLPVRHPLLYALTQALMYIFCFRHSQMHTADGWVCDLDKFFTKLMNSRFDIFRWTDETVVLIFARVAQQEGLCYAWSAVEVLRRERASGGIVYDPQGQEQEQVQGQEQEQGQGQGQGQKGNYKKGNVQIRTEGTLRATQELLDLESWFPFDPVLLKKTRQIIVDRYVEWEESESE
;
A
#
# COMPACT_ATOMS: atom_id res chain seq x y z
N MET A 1 21.00 -25.20 -56.80
CA MET A 1 22.05 -25.86 -55.98
C MET A 1 22.65 -24.91 -54.95
N THR A 2 21.93 -23.86 -54.52
CA THR A 2 22.61 -22.62 -54.05
C THR A 2 22.09 -22.02 -52.74
N LYS A 3 21.09 -22.64 -52.08
CA LYS A 3 20.76 -22.32 -50.67
C LYS A 3 21.33 -23.34 -49.69
N ARG A 4 21.41 -24.61 -50.09
CA ARG A 4 21.93 -25.71 -49.24
C ARG A 4 23.45 -25.65 -49.07
N ALA A 5 24.19 -25.25 -50.12
CA ALA A 5 25.64 -25.09 -50.08
C ALA A 5 26.09 -23.87 -49.26
N PHE A 6 25.28 -22.79 -49.24
CA PHE A 6 25.58 -21.59 -48.46
C PHE A 6 25.37 -21.83 -46.95
N VAL A 7 24.31 -22.56 -46.58
CA VAL A 7 24.07 -23.01 -45.19
C VAL A 7 25.12 -24.03 -44.74
N GLU A 8 25.62 -24.90 -45.63
CA GLU A 8 26.73 -25.81 -45.35
C GLU A 8 28.09 -25.08 -45.23
N GLU A 9 28.34 -24.01 -46.00
CA GLU A 9 29.55 -23.17 -45.88
C GLU A 9 29.54 -22.27 -44.63
N GLU A 10 28.41 -21.67 -44.26
CA GLU A 10 28.26 -20.93 -42.99
C GLU A 10 28.36 -21.87 -41.78
N GLY A 11 27.74 -23.06 -41.86
CA GLY A 11 27.84 -24.08 -40.82
C GLY A 11 29.24 -24.67 -40.67
N THR A 12 30.07 -24.68 -41.72
CA THR A 12 31.47 -25.14 -41.66
C THR A 12 32.43 -24.03 -41.23
N ARG A 13 32.20 -22.76 -41.62
CA ARG A 13 32.93 -21.59 -41.09
C ARG A 13 32.66 -21.35 -39.61
N SER A 14 31.40 -21.45 -39.17
CA SER A 14 31.03 -21.35 -37.75
C SER A 14 31.71 -22.44 -36.90
N LYS A 15 31.75 -23.69 -37.40
CA LYS A 15 32.49 -24.79 -36.74
C LYS A 15 34.01 -24.59 -36.70
N SER A 16 34.60 -24.04 -37.78
CA SER A 16 36.03 -23.72 -37.82
C SER A 16 36.39 -22.58 -36.86
N ASN A 17 35.56 -21.53 -36.82
CA ASN A 17 35.76 -20.40 -35.91
C ASN A 17 35.54 -20.80 -34.45
N GLY A 18 34.56 -21.66 -34.16
CA GLY A 18 34.35 -22.23 -32.82
C GLY A 18 35.52 -23.10 -32.34
N ALA A 19 36.16 -23.86 -33.24
CA ALA A 19 37.34 -24.65 -32.89
C ALA A 19 38.58 -23.77 -32.57
N ILE A 20 38.75 -22.66 -33.29
CA ILE A 20 39.80 -21.68 -33.02
C ILE A 20 39.53 -20.97 -31.70
N LEU A 21 38.30 -20.51 -31.46
CA LEU A 21 37.89 -19.88 -30.20
C LEU A 21 38.12 -20.81 -29.01
N ARG A 22 37.74 -22.09 -29.13
CA ARG A 22 37.99 -23.11 -28.11
C ARG A 22 39.47 -23.28 -27.78
N HIS A 23 40.33 -23.30 -28.80
CA HIS A 23 41.78 -23.41 -28.59
C HIS A 23 42.34 -22.18 -27.87
N VAL A 24 41.92 -20.97 -28.28
CA VAL A 24 42.32 -19.71 -27.64
C VAL A 24 41.90 -19.69 -26.17
N VAL A 25 40.63 -19.98 -25.87
CA VAL A 25 40.10 -19.95 -24.52
C VAL A 25 40.81 -20.95 -23.60
N LEU A 26 41.07 -22.18 -24.07
CA LEU A 26 41.80 -23.17 -23.27
C LEU A 26 43.26 -22.77 -23.01
N GLN A 27 43.92 -22.14 -23.99
CA GLN A 27 45.26 -21.58 -23.80
C GLN A 27 45.25 -20.44 -22.77
N THR A 28 44.29 -19.52 -22.87
CA THR A 28 44.12 -18.43 -21.91
C THR A 28 43.86 -18.96 -20.49
N LEU A 29 42.99 -19.98 -20.33
CA LEU A 29 42.74 -20.62 -19.03
C LEU A 29 43.99 -21.29 -18.43
N SER A 30 44.82 -21.93 -19.26
CA SER A 30 46.10 -22.49 -18.80
C SER A 30 47.10 -21.41 -18.39
N ALA A 31 47.17 -20.31 -19.15
CA ALA A 31 48.06 -19.19 -18.88
C ALA A 31 47.65 -18.40 -17.61
N ILE A 32 46.35 -18.34 -17.30
CA ILE A 32 45.83 -17.78 -16.05
C ILE A 32 46.34 -18.58 -14.84
N LYS A 33 46.41 -19.92 -14.93
CA LYS A 33 46.95 -20.77 -13.85
C LYS A 33 48.46 -20.59 -13.67
N GLU A 34 49.18 -20.27 -14.75
CA GLU A 34 50.63 -20.08 -14.76
C GLU A 34 51.05 -18.61 -14.46
N ASN A 35 50.09 -17.69 -14.34
CA ASN A 35 50.29 -16.25 -14.13
C ASN A 35 51.19 -15.60 -15.20
N ASP A 36 50.97 -15.98 -16.47
CA ASP A 36 51.70 -15.46 -17.62
C ASP A 36 51.09 -14.15 -18.15
N GLU A 37 51.94 -13.14 -18.42
CA GLU A 37 51.57 -11.80 -18.88
C GLU A 37 50.90 -11.84 -20.27
N ALA A 38 51.29 -12.78 -21.13
CA ALA A 38 50.65 -12.99 -22.43
C ALA A 38 49.21 -13.53 -22.30
N GLY A 39 48.95 -14.36 -21.29
CA GLY A 39 47.62 -14.88 -20.98
C GLY A 39 46.67 -13.81 -20.42
N LEU A 40 47.19 -12.90 -19.60
CA LEU A 40 46.43 -11.79 -19.04
C LEU A 40 46.01 -10.78 -20.13
N ASN A 41 46.90 -10.46 -21.08
CA ASN A 41 46.55 -9.60 -22.21
C ASN A 41 45.47 -10.23 -23.12
N GLN A 42 45.50 -11.55 -23.32
CA GLN A 42 44.45 -12.26 -24.06
C GLN A 42 43.12 -12.28 -23.30
N LEU A 43 43.17 -12.38 -21.97
CA LEU A 43 42.00 -12.29 -21.11
C LEU A 43 41.34 -10.91 -21.20
N ASP A 44 42.12 -9.83 -21.15
CA ASP A 44 41.62 -8.46 -21.27
C ASP A 44 40.97 -8.21 -22.64
N LEU A 45 41.56 -8.77 -23.71
CA LEU A 45 40.96 -8.71 -25.04
C LEU A 45 39.62 -9.45 -25.10
N LEU A 46 39.53 -10.65 -24.51
CA LEU A 46 38.28 -11.40 -24.43
C LEU A 46 37.20 -10.63 -23.64
N VAL A 47 37.58 -10.02 -22.51
CA VAL A 47 36.70 -9.16 -21.71
C VAL A 47 36.17 -7.99 -22.55
N ALA A 48 37.05 -7.28 -23.27
CA ALA A 48 36.66 -6.16 -24.12
C ALA A 48 35.73 -6.58 -25.26
N GLN A 49 35.97 -7.74 -25.87
CA GLN A 49 35.13 -8.28 -26.94
C GLN A 49 33.74 -8.74 -26.45
N ILE A 50 33.66 -9.29 -25.23
CA ILE A 50 32.37 -9.64 -24.61
C ILE A 50 31.59 -8.38 -24.23
N LYS A 51 32.26 -7.36 -23.66
CA LYS A 51 31.63 -6.09 -23.29
C LYS A 51 31.08 -5.32 -24.49
N SER A 52 31.73 -5.41 -25.64
CA SER A 52 31.26 -4.80 -26.91
C SER A 52 30.18 -5.62 -27.62
N GLN A 53 29.67 -6.69 -26.99
CA GLN A 53 28.70 -7.63 -27.57
C GLN A 53 29.10 -8.17 -28.96
N ALA A 54 30.40 -8.18 -29.29
CA ALA A 54 30.89 -8.45 -30.63
C ALA A 54 30.80 -9.93 -31.06
N TYR A 55 30.31 -10.82 -30.18
CA TYR A 55 30.21 -12.25 -30.45
C TYR A 55 28.78 -12.68 -30.82
N PRO A 56 28.60 -13.44 -31.91
CA PRO A 56 27.30 -14.03 -32.21
C PRO A 56 26.94 -15.11 -31.15
N PRO A 57 25.64 -15.35 -30.88
CA PRO A 57 25.18 -16.26 -29.81
C PRO A 57 25.78 -17.67 -29.87
N ALA A 58 26.02 -18.21 -31.08
CA ALA A 58 26.64 -19.53 -31.26
C ALA A 58 28.11 -19.58 -30.82
N SER A 59 28.86 -18.48 -31.02
CA SER A 59 30.25 -18.37 -30.55
C SER A 59 30.31 -18.18 -29.03
N LEU A 60 29.35 -17.45 -28.47
CA LEU A 60 29.18 -17.33 -27.02
C LEU A 60 28.89 -18.70 -26.36
N ALA A 61 28.04 -19.53 -26.96
CA ALA A 61 27.78 -20.89 -26.46
C ALA A 61 29.07 -21.73 -26.38
N VAL A 62 29.90 -21.70 -27.44
CA VAL A 62 31.19 -22.42 -27.46
C VAL A 62 32.16 -21.87 -26.41
N LEU A 63 32.20 -20.55 -26.22
CA LEU A 63 32.99 -19.91 -25.16
C LEU A 63 32.55 -20.41 -23.77
N LEU A 64 31.24 -20.39 -23.50
CA LEU A 64 30.66 -20.82 -22.22
C LEU A 64 30.93 -22.29 -21.93
N ASP A 65 30.82 -23.19 -22.92
CA ASP A 65 31.14 -24.61 -22.77
C ASP A 65 32.63 -24.84 -22.42
N CYS A 66 33.52 -24.03 -22.99
CA CYS A 66 34.95 -24.10 -22.69
C CYS A 66 35.25 -23.60 -21.27
N LEU A 67 34.64 -22.50 -20.86
CA LEU A 67 34.78 -21.95 -19.50
C LEU A 67 34.16 -22.86 -18.45
N ALA A 68 33.02 -23.50 -18.76
CA ALA A 68 32.37 -24.50 -17.93
C ALA A 68 33.24 -25.74 -17.67
N SER A 69 34.18 -26.06 -18.58
CA SER A 69 35.07 -27.21 -18.43
C SER A 69 36.13 -27.03 -17.34
N ASP A 70 36.49 -25.78 -16.99
CA ASP A 70 37.53 -25.48 -16.00
C ASP A 70 37.19 -24.23 -15.16
N VAL A 71 36.03 -24.28 -14.51
CA VAL A 71 35.54 -23.20 -13.63
C VAL A 71 36.51 -22.88 -12.48
N SER A 72 37.31 -23.86 -12.05
CA SER A 72 38.31 -23.67 -10.99
C SER A 72 39.37 -22.62 -11.35
N ALA A 73 39.67 -22.47 -12.64
CA ALA A 73 40.59 -21.44 -13.14
C ALA A 73 40.04 -20.01 -12.99
N LEU A 74 38.71 -19.88 -12.89
CA LEU A 74 38.00 -18.60 -12.81
C LEU A 74 37.86 -18.06 -11.37
N ASP A 75 38.27 -18.84 -10.36
CA ASP A 75 38.21 -18.41 -8.96
C ASP A 75 39.35 -17.45 -8.58
N VAL A 76 40.36 -17.30 -9.45
CA VAL A 76 41.55 -16.46 -9.26
C VAL A 76 41.22 -14.98 -9.56
N SER A 77 41.80 -14.05 -8.80
CA SER A 77 41.59 -12.58 -8.91
C SER A 77 41.62 -12.03 -10.34
N PRO A 78 42.59 -12.39 -11.22
CA PRO A 78 42.65 -11.84 -12.58
C PRO A 78 41.48 -12.27 -13.49
N ALA A 79 40.80 -13.38 -13.18
CA ALA A 79 39.68 -13.88 -13.98
C ALA A 79 38.31 -13.31 -13.58
N GLN A 80 38.23 -12.55 -12.47
CA GLN A 80 36.97 -11.92 -12.02
C GLN A 80 36.34 -10.98 -13.07
N PRO A 81 37.10 -10.10 -13.77
CA PRO A 81 36.53 -9.22 -14.79
C PRO A 81 35.90 -9.98 -15.97
N LEU A 82 36.40 -11.17 -16.28
CA LEU A 82 35.81 -12.05 -17.29
C LEU A 82 34.47 -12.60 -16.84
N VAL A 83 34.38 -13.06 -15.59
CA VAL A 83 33.11 -13.52 -15.02
C VAL A 83 32.09 -12.38 -15.02
N THR A 84 32.47 -11.18 -14.55
CA THR A 84 31.58 -10.01 -14.57
C THR A 84 31.15 -9.63 -16.00
N ALA A 85 32.05 -9.69 -16.99
CA ALA A 85 31.70 -9.41 -18.38
C ALA A 85 30.68 -10.43 -18.94
N ILE A 86 30.80 -11.71 -18.58
CA ILE A 86 29.84 -12.77 -18.96
C ILE A 86 28.50 -12.59 -18.25
N LEU A 87 28.51 -12.15 -16.99
CA LEU A 87 27.27 -11.85 -16.26
C LEU A 87 26.53 -10.66 -16.89
N ASN A 88 27.25 -9.65 -17.38
CA ASN A 88 26.63 -8.48 -18.02
C ASN A 88 26.04 -8.76 -19.42
N VAL A 89 26.19 -9.97 -19.96
CA VAL A 89 25.55 -10.34 -21.22
C VAL A 89 24.03 -10.44 -21.00
N SER A 90 23.27 -9.64 -21.77
CA SER A 90 21.80 -9.62 -21.73
C SER A 90 21.25 -11.00 -22.07
N LEU A 91 20.50 -11.61 -21.15
CA LEU A 91 19.83 -12.89 -21.44
C LEU A 91 18.59 -12.67 -22.30
N VAL A 92 18.00 -11.47 -22.24
CA VAL A 92 16.80 -11.13 -23.00
C VAL A 92 17.12 -11.07 -24.49
N GLU A 93 18.14 -10.32 -24.88
CA GLU A 93 18.56 -10.15 -26.29
C GLU A 93 19.12 -11.46 -26.88
N ASN A 94 19.94 -12.18 -26.12
CA ASN A 94 20.65 -13.37 -26.60
C ASN A 94 19.82 -14.66 -26.47
N GLY A 95 18.87 -14.72 -25.53
CA GLY A 95 17.98 -15.86 -25.31
C GLY A 95 16.96 -16.03 -26.44
N LEU A 96 16.45 -14.93 -26.98
CA LEU A 96 15.57 -14.92 -28.17
C LEU A 96 16.23 -15.53 -29.42
N SER A 97 17.56 -15.58 -29.45
CA SER A 97 18.34 -15.91 -30.65
C SER A 97 18.86 -17.36 -30.72
N SER A 98 19.00 -18.10 -29.61
CA SER A 98 19.46 -19.50 -29.65
C SER A 98 19.19 -20.31 -28.36
N PRO A 99 18.53 -21.49 -28.44
CA PRO A 99 18.33 -22.39 -27.29
C PRO A 99 19.63 -23.06 -26.83
N ASP A 100 20.63 -23.19 -27.71
CA ASP A 100 21.94 -23.75 -27.37
C ASP A 100 22.70 -22.81 -26.42
N PHE A 101 22.60 -21.49 -26.65
CA PHE A 101 23.19 -20.48 -25.77
C PHE A 101 22.61 -20.56 -24.35
N ILE A 102 21.28 -20.61 -24.21
CA ILE A 102 20.62 -20.70 -22.89
C ILE A 102 21.08 -21.97 -22.15
N THR A 103 21.21 -23.09 -22.87
CA THR A 103 21.66 -24.35 -22.28
C THR A 103 23.11 -24.27 -21.78
N SER A 104 24.02 -23.74 -22.60
CA SER A 104 25.42 -23.53 -22.23
C SER A 104 25.58 -22.50 -21.10
N TYR A 105 24.82 -21.41 -21.14
CA TYR A 105 24.84 -20.36 -20.12
C TYR A 105 24.29 -20.87 -18.79
N SER A 106 23.15 -21.57 -18.81
CA SER A 106 22.57 -22.25 -17.63
C SER A 106 23.56 -23.22 -17.01
N THR A 107 24.25 -24.02 -17.83
CA THR A 107 25.26 -24.98 -17.37
C THR A 107 26.47 -24.27 -16.76
N PHE A 108 26.98 -23.24 -17.43
CA PHE A 108 28.08 -22.42 -16.93
C PHE A 108 27.75 -21.78 -15.57
N LEU A 109 26.61 -21.11 -15.43
CA LEU A 109 26.20 -20.49 -14.16
C LEU A 109 26.04 -21.52 -13.04
N THR A 110 25.44 -22.67 -13.34
CA THR A 110 25.26 -23.76 -12.37
C THR A 110 26.62 -24.27 -11.88
N LEU A 111 27.57 -24.49 -12.79
CA LEU A 111 28.93 -24.93 -12.43
C LEU A 111 29.73 -23.85 -11.69
N LEU A 112 29.58 -22.57 -12.08
CA LEU A 112 30.21 -21.43 -11.43
C LEU A 112 29.80 -21.32 -9.96
N VAL A 113 28.49 -21.30 -9.70
CA VAL A 113 27.93 -21.24 -8.36
C VAL A 113 28.26 -22.50 -7.56
N SER A 114 28.24 -23.68 -8.18
CA SER A 114 28.60 -24.94 -7.52
C SER A 114 30.06 -24.97 -7.08
N SER A 115 30.96 -24.42 -7.90
CA SER A 115 32.39 -24.41 -7.62
C SER A 115 32.80 -23.29 -6.66
N SER A 116 32.14 -22.13 -6.75
CA SER A 116 32.45 -20.96 -5.94
C SER A 116 31.15 -20.22 -5.56
N PRO A 117 30.55 -20.55 -4.40
CA PRO A 117 29.27 -19.97 -3.96
C PRO A 117 29.28 -18.45 -3.77
N LYS A 118 30.46 -17.81 -3.75
CA LYS A 118 30.60 -16.34 -3.65
C LYS A 118 29.90 -15.60 -4.78
N TRP A 119 29.75 -16.23 -5.95
CA TRP A 119 29.09 -15.65 -7.12
C TRP A 119 27.57 -15.74 -7.07
N TRP A 120 26.97 -16.44 -6.09
CA TRP A 120 25.52 -16.60 -5.99
C TRP A 120 24.79 -15.25 -6.03
N ASP A 121 25.19 -14.31 -5.18
CA ASP A 121 24.52 -13.02 -5.06
C ASP A 121 24.58 -12.22 -6.37
N GLU A 122 25.73 -12.23 -7.07
CA GLU A 122 25.90 -11.51 -8.33
C GLU A 122 25.11 -12.16 -9.47
N VAL A 123 25.15 -13.49 -9.58
CA VAL A 123 24.41 -14.25 -10.61
C VAL A 123 22.90 -14.06 -10.44
N VAL A 124 22.40 -14.16 -9.21
CA VAL A 124 20.97 -13.98 -8.93
C VAL A 124 20.57 -12.52 -9.10
N SER A 125 21.39 -11.55 -8.64
CA SER A 125 21.11 -10.13 -8.85
C SER A 125 21.00 -9.78 -10.33
N LYS A 126 21.87 -10.38 -11.17
CA LYS A 126 21.81 -10.23 -12.62
C LYS A 126 20.50 -10.73 -13.20
N ILE A 127 20.07 -11.92 -12.81
CA ILE A 127 18.80 -12.50 -13.26
C ILE A 127 17.63 -11.61 -12.84
N LEU A 128 17.63 -11.16 -11.59
CA LEU A 128 16.57 -10.30 -11.04
C LEU A 128 16.53 -8.92 -11.71
N ASN A 129 17.67 -8.29 -12.02
CA ASN A 129 17.68 -7.00 -12.71
C ASN A 129 16.94 -7.02 -14.04
N GLU A 130 17.04 -8.13 -14.78
CA GLU A 130 16.36 -8.27 -16.07
C GLU A 130 14.87 -8.57 -15.94
N PHE A 131 14.36 -8.86 -14.73
CA PHE A 131 12.93 -9.07 -14.49
C PHE A 131 12.10 -7.81 -14.72
N ALA A 132 12.71 -6.62 -14.66
CA ALA A 132 12.04 -5.37 -15.00
C ALA A 132 11.79 -5.22 -16.51
N LEU A 133 12.69 -5.76 -17.34
CA LEU A 133 12.73 -5.49 -18.77
C LEU A 133 11.57 -6.12 -19.56
N ARG A 134 11.06 -7.28 -19.12
CA ARG A 134 10.00 -7.98 -19.83
C ARG A 134 9.23 -8.93 -18.92
N ASN A 135 7.95 -9.09 -19.20
CA ASN A 135 7.16 -10.20 -18.65
C ASN A 135 7.49 -11.55 -19.33
N ASN A 136 7.24 -12.64 -18.60
CA ASN A 136 7.34 -14.02 -19.05
C ASN A 136 8.75 -14.47 -19.48
N LEU A 137 9.72 -14.26 -18.59
CA LEU A 137 11.12 -14.68 -18.78
C LEU A 137 11.34 -16.16 -18.39
N ASP A 138 10.71 -17.08 -19.15
CA ASP A 138 10.77 -18.54 -18.89
C ASP A 138 12.19 -19.08 -18.75
N ASP A 139 13.11 -18.62 -19.58
CA ASP A 139 14.52 -19.05 -19.54
C ASP A 139 15.23 -18.62 -18.26
N HIS A 140 14.97 -17.40 -17.79
CA HIS A 140 15.50 -16.90 -16.53
C HIS A 140 14.95 -17.70 -15.35
N HIS A 141 13.65 -18.00 -15.35
CA HIS A 141 13.03 -18.84 -14.34
C HIS A 141 13.57 -20.27 -14.36
N LEU A 142 13.83 -20.84 -15.54
CA LEU A 142 14.46 -22.15 -15.68
C LEU A 142 15.85 -22.18 -15.06
N ILE A 143 16.67 -21.16 -15.33
CA ILE A 143 18.02 -21.02 -14.76
C ILE A 143 17.94 -20.85 -13.24
N LEU A 144 17.11 -19.93 -12.76
CA LEU A 144 16.95 -19.65 -11.33
C LEU A 144 16.46 -20.89 -10.57
N ARG A 145 15.53 -21.66 -11.16
CA ARG A 145 15.05 -22.92 -10.57
C ARG A 145 16.16 -23.96 -10.45
N LYS A 146 17.01 -24.11 -11.47
CA LYS A 146 18.18 -25.01 -11.41
C LYS A 146 19.17 -24.57 -10.33
N LEU A 147 19.44 -23.27 -10.23
CA LEU A 147 20.32 -22.68 -9.23
C LEU A 147 19.82 -22.94 -7.80
N ILE A 148 18.51 -22.74 -7.55
CA ILE A 148 17.89 -23.02 -6.25
C ILE A 148 17.96 -24.50 -5.88
N HIS A 149 17.70 -25.41 -6.83
CA HIS A 149 17.82 -26.85 -6.58
C HIS A 149 19.26 -27.29 -6.29
N LEU A 150 20.25 -26.63 -6.88
CA LEU A 150 21.67 -26.93 -6.66
C LEU A 150 22.14 -26.46 -5.28
N VAL A 151 21.76 -25.25 -4.87
CA VAL A 151 22.20 -24.65 -3.59
C VAL A 151 20.99 -24.16 -2.77
N PRO A 152 20.22 -25.08 -2.14
CA PRO A 152 19.00 -24.71 -1.40
C PRO A 152 19.27 -23.78 -0.21
N THR A 153 20.45 -23.83 0.40
CA THR A 153 20.77 -22.93 1.52
C THR A 153 20.97 -21.48 1.10
N ALA A 154 21.34 -21.23 -0.17
CA ALA A 154 21.57 -19.89 -0.69
C ALA A 154 20.26 -19.18 -1.10
N SER A 155 19.18 -19.93 -1.32
CA SER A 155 17.85 -19.33 -1.57
C SER A 155 17.33 -18.50 -0.40
N ASN A 156 17.83 -18.72 0.82
CA ASN A 156 17.53 -17.88 1.99
C ASN A 156 17.96 -16.40 1.80
N ALA A 157 18.93 -16.13 0.92
CA ALA A 157 19.35 -14.77 0.58
C ALA A 157 18.42 -14.12 -0.46
N LEU A 158 17.61 -14.90 -1.18
CA LEU A 158 16.79 -14.44 -2.30
C LEU A 158 15.81 -13.32 -1.92
N PRO A 159 15.08 -13.35 -0.79
CA PRO A 159 14.23 -12.23 -0.40
C PRO A 159 14.97 -10.89 -0.24
N LYS A 160 16.22 -10.94 0.23
CA LYS A 160 17.07 -9.75 0.35
C LYS A 160 17.51 -9.22 -1.01
N LEU A 161 17.83 -10.12 -1.95
CA LEU A 161 18.19 -9.75 -3.32
C LEU A 161 16.98 -9.19 -4.08
N ILE A 162 15.81 -9.84 -3.99
CA ILE A 162 14.56 -9.34 -4.57
C ILE A 162 14.29 -7.90 -4.13
N ARG A 163 14.48 -7.60 -2.83
CA ARG A 163 14.33 -6.24 -2.30
C ARG A 163 15.35 -5.25 -2.86
N LYS A 164 16.61 -5.66 -2.96
CA LYS A 164 17.71 -4.81 -3.42
C LYS A 164 17.54 -4.42 -4.89
N ASN A 165 17.01 -5.35 -5.70
CA ASN A 165 16.85 -5.21 -7.14
C ASN A 165 15.43 -4.79 -7.55
N TYR A 166 14.51 -4.57 -6.60
CA TYR A 166 13.16 -4.11 -6.90
C TYR A 166 13.20 -2.71 -7.52
N PRO A 167 12.48 -2.44 -8.63
CA PRO A 167 12.45 -1.13 -9.27
C PRO A 167 12.05 -0.02 -8.31
N HIS A 168 12.62 1.18 -8.48
CA HIS A 168 12.26 2.30 -7.63
C HIS A 168 10.81 2.71 -7.88
N ILE A 169 10.15 3.33 -6.90
CA ILE A 169 8.77 3.83 -7.06
C ILE A 169 8.64 4.86 -8.21
N ARG A 170 9.74 5.46 -8.63
CA ARG A 170 9.85 6.41 -9.77
C ARG A 170 10.22 5.75 -11.11
N SER A 171 10.51 4.45 -11.15
CA SER A 171 10.73 3.71 -12.40
C SER A 171 9.46 3.67 -13.25
N SER A 172 9.53 3.22 -14.50
CA SER A 172 8.35 3.10 -15.36
C SER A 172 7.27 2.18 -14.74
N THR A 173 6.02 2.37 -15.15
CA THR A 173 4.92 1.49 -14.74
C THR A 173 5.17 0.05 -15.21
N GLU A 174 5.72 -0.11 -16.41
CA GLU A 174 6.07 -1.40 -17.00
C GLU A 174 7.13 -2.14 -16.19
N ASP A 175 8.22 -1.46 -15.80
CA ASP A 175 9.29 -2.08 -15.00
C ASP A 175 8.76 -2.68 -13.71
N ILE A 176 7.89 -1.94 -13.00
CA ILE A 176 7.29 -2.38 -11.75
C ILE A 176 6.34 -3.56 -11.99
N CYS A 177 5.51 -3.50 -13.04
CA CYS A 177 4.57 -4.57 -13.38
C CYS A 177 5.30 -5.86 -13.80
N ASN A 178 6.26 -5.75 -14.72
CA ASN A 178 7.08 -6.86 -15.20
C ASN A 178 7.84 -7.51 -14.03
N TYR A 179 8.49 -6.70 -13.19
CA TYR A 179 9.22 -7.22 -12.04
C TYR A 179 8.28 -7.92 -11.06
N ALA A 180 7.12 -7.32 -10.74
CA ALA A 180 6.12 -7.90 -9.85
C ALA A 180 5.59 -9.25 -10.37
N GLN A 181 5.24 -9.34 -11.65
CA GLN A 181 4.76 -10.59 -12.27
C GLN A 181 5.84 -11.68 -12.27
N ASN A 182 7.08 -11.34 -12.61
CA ASN A 182 8.18 -12.31 -12.59
C ASN A 182 8.49 -12.78 -11.16
N ILE A 183 8.51 -11.92 -10.13
CA ILE A 183 8.72 -12.39 -8.76
C ILE A 183 7.54 -13.19 -8.21
N LEU A 184 6.31 -12.94 -8.65
CA LEU A 184 5.14 -13.77 -8.34
C LEU A 184 5.32 -15.18 -8.91
N LYS A 185 5.85 -15.31 -10.14
CA LYS A 185 6.17 -16.60 -10.76
C LYS A 185 7.25 -17.38 -9.99
N ILE A 186 8.15 -16.71 -9.25
CA ILE A 186 9.08 -17.41 -8.34
C ILE A 186 8.32 -18.21 -7.27
N THR A 187 7.19 -17.70 -6.79
CA THR A 187 6.41 -18.34 -5.73
C THR A 187 5.82 -19.70 -6.13
N GLU A 188 5.70 -19.98 -7.43
CA GLU A 188 5.22 -21.26 -7.96
C GLU A 188 6.21 -22.40 -7.70
N TYR A 189 7.51 -22.13 -7.74
CA TYR A 189 8.57 -23.14 -7.53
C TYR A 189 9.34 -22.96 -6.21
N LEU A 190 9.20 -21.82 -5.53
CA LEU A 190 9.72 -21.57 -4.19
C LEU A 190 8.63 -20.93 -3.31
N PRO A 191 7.66 -21.70 -2.80
CA PRO A 191 6.53 -21.17 -2.02
C PRO A 191 6.95 -20.52 -0.69
N GLU A 192 8.12 -20.87 -0.16
CA GLU A 192 8.65 -20.35 1.11
C GLU A 192 8.81 -18.82 1.13
N ILE A 193 9.04 -18.20 -0.03
CA ILE A 193 9.23 -16.75 -0.14
C ILE A 193 7.92 -15.98 -0.42
N GLN A 194 6.78 -16.67 -0.49
CA GLN A 194 5.48 -16.08 -0.86
C GLN A 194 5.16 -14.84 0.01
N PHE A 195 5.41 -14.92 1.32
CA PHE A 195 5.19 -13.79 2.22
C PHE A 195 6.09 -12.59 1.91
N ASP A 196 7.38 -12.80 1.67
CA ASP A 196 8.32 -11.71 1.39
C ASP A 196 8.04 -11.05 0.04
N VAL A 197 7.63 -11.82 -0.97
CA VAL A 197 7.23 -11.32 -2.29
C VAL A 197 5.99 -10.44 -2.19
N TRP A 198 4.90 -10.95 -1.60
CA TRP A 198 3.67 -10.17 -1.44
C TRP A 198 3.86 -8.96 -0.54
N LYS A 199 4.67 -9.10 0.52
CA LYS A 199 5.06 -7.96 1.35
C LYS A 199 5.77 -6.89 0.51
N MET A 200 6.70 -7.26 -0.37
CA MET A 200 7.41 -6.30 -1.22
C MET A 200 6.43 -5.55 -2.12
N ILE A 201 5.63 -6.28 -2.90
CA ILE A 201 4.68 -5.72 -3.85
C ILE A 201 3.69 -4.79 -3.15
N VAL A 202 3.03 -5.28 -2.09
CA VAL A 202 2.04 -4.48 -1.35
C VAL A 202 2.69 -3.28 -0.65
N SER A 203 3.94 -3.36 -0.17
CA SER A 203 4.60 -2.17 0.38
C SER A 203 4.76 -1.08 -0.69
N THR A 204 5.15 -1.46 -1.91
CA THR A 204 5.26 -0.51 -3.02
C THR A 204 3.90 0.08 -3.39
N VAL A 205 2.85 -0.75 -3.47
CA VAL A 205 1.47 -0.28 -3.74
C VAL A 205 1.00 0.69 -2.66
N VAL A 206 1.22 0.38 -1.37
CA VAL A 206 0.87 1.28 -0.26
C VAL A 206 1.66 2.59 -0.33
N SER A 207 2.94 2.56 -0.71
CA SER A 207 3.73 3.78 -0.89
C SER A 207 3.19 4.66 -2.02
N LEU A 208 2.84 4.06 -3.17
CA LEU A 208 2.21 4.78 -4.29
C LEU A 208 0.84 5.34 -3.91
N ASP A 209 0.04 4.57 -3.19
CA ASP A 209 -1.30 4.96 -2.71
C ASP A 209 -1.23 6.16 -1.74
N VAL A 210 -0.26 6.17 -0.83
CA VAL A 210 -0.01 7.31 0.08
C VAL A 210 0.52 8.53 -0.69
N GLU A 211 1.39 8.34 -1.69
CA GLU A 211 1.90 9.44 -2.51
C GLU A 211 0.77 10.08 -3.33
N LEU A 212 -0.10 9.26 -3.94
CA LEU A 212 -1.31 9.71 -4.63
C LEU A 212 -2.25 10.45 -3.67
N GLN A 213 -2.46 9.94 -2.45
CA GLN A 213 -3.31 10.63 -1.49
C GLN A 213 -2.80 12.04 -1.18
N ASN A 214 -1.50 12.21 -0.97
CA ASN A 214 -0.92 13.52 -0.70
C ASN A 214 -1.04 14.47 -1.90
N SER A 215 -0.92 13.94 -3.14
CA SER A 215 -1.07 14.77 -4.34
C SER A 215 -2.51 15.19 -4.57
N VAL A 216 -3.48 14.33 -4.26
CA VAL A 216 -4.91 14.64 -4.36
C VAL A 216 -5.32 15.75 -3.38
N ASP A 217 -4.69 15.82 -2.20
CA ASP A 217 -4.97 16.89 -1.23
C ASP A 217 -4.49 18.29 -1.72
N GLU A 218 -3.69 18.35 -2.80
CA GLU A 218 -3.17 19.60 -3.40
C GLU A 218 -3.94 20.05 -4.65
N VAL A 219 -4.88 19.25 -5.16
CA VAL A 219 -5.64 19.47 -6.41
C VAL A 219 -7.12 19.71 -6.09
N ASP A 220 -7.78 20.63 -6.79
CA ASP A 220 -9.21 20.90 -6.60
C ASP A 220 -10.08 19.77 -7.21
N ASP A 221 -11.27 19.52 -6.66
CA ASP A 221 -12.14 18.40 -7.03
C ASP A 221 -12.51 18.36 -8.54
N GLU A 222 -12.69 19.51 -9.20
CA GLU A 222 -13.04 19.60 -10.63
C GLU A 222 -11.92 19.07 -11.53
N ASP A 223 -10.68 19.47 -11.28
CA ASP A 223 -9.50 19.04 -12.05
C ASP A 223 -9.09 17.61 -11.69
N LEU A 224 -9.37 17.19 -10.44
CA LEU A 224 -9.13 15.83 -9.98
C LEU A 224 -9.99 14.82 -10.77
N ASP A 225 -11.29 15.09 -10.92
CA ASP A 225 -12.19 14.21 -11.67
C ASP A 225 -11.71 14.06 -13.14
N GLU A 226 -11.29 15.16 -13.76
CA GLU A 226 -10.71 15.13 -15.11
C GLU A 226 -9.40 14.31 -15.17
N ALA A 227 -8.49 14.50 -14.21
CA ALA A 227 -7.23 13.75 -14.15
C ALA A 227 -7.44 12.24 -13.97
N LEU A 228 -8.52 11.83 -13.29
CA LEU A 228 -8.86 10.43 -13.06
C LEU A 228 -9.59 9.80 -14.26
N ASP A 229 -10.35 10.59 -15.02
CA ASP A 229 -11.11 10.13 -16.20
C ASP A 229 -10.24 9.96 -17.47
N GLN A 230 -9.17 10.75 -17.62
CA GLN A 230 -8.29 10.76 -18.81
C GLN A 230 -7.33 9.54 -18.92
N THR A 231 -7.53 8.48 -18.13
CA THR A 231 -6.64 7.30 -18.11
C THR A 231 -6.66 6.43 -19.38
N ASP A 232 -7.55 6.73 -20.35
CA ASP A 232 -7.71 5.94 -21.58
C ASP A 232 -7.24 6.66 -22.87
N GLU A 233 -7.14 8.00 -22.91
CA GLU A 233 -6.92 8.72 -24.19
C GLU A 233 -5.44 8.80 -24.61
N GLU A 234 -4.48 8.69 -23.67
CA GLU A 234 -3.05 8.76 -23.98
C GLU A 234 -2.44 7.39 -24.36
N GLU A 235 -3.11 6.25 -24.10
CA GLU A 235 -2.63 4.92 -24.50
C GLU A 235 -2.70 4.69 -26.02
N GLU A 236 -3.52 5.45 -26.76
CA GLU A 236 -3.54 5.41 -28.23
C GLU A 236 -2.52 6.36 -28.89
N GLU A 237 -2.05 7.39 -28.18
CA GLU A 237 -1.11 8.38 -28.75
C GLU A 237 0.36 7.99 -28.53
N GLU A 238 0.73 7.37 -27.40
CA GLU A 238 2.12 6.92 -27.17
C GLU A 238 2.55 5.73 -28.05
N GLU A 239 1.61 4.90 -28.54
CA GLU A 239 1.94 3.81 -29.50
C GLU A 239 2.19 4.33 -30.94
N GLU A 240 1.77 5.55 -31.30
CA GLU A 240 1.99 6.12 -32.65
C GLU A 240 3.28 6.97 -32.75
N GLU A 241 3.88 7.43 -31.65
CA GLU A 241 5.10 8.26 -31.69
C GLU A 241 6.41 7.45 -31.83
N ASP A 242 6.38 6.12 -31.65
CA ASP A 242 7.55 5.23 -31.77
C ASP A 242 7.85 4.74 -33.21
N GLU A 243 7.09 5.16 -34.24
CA GLU A 243 7.30 4.73 -35.64
C GLU A 243 8.01 5.75 -36.57
N GLU A 244 8.50 6.90 -36.10
CA GLU A 244 9.24 7.87 -36.95
C GLU A 244 10.69 8.07 -36.47
N GLU A 245 11.56 7.06 -36.71
CA GLU A 245 13.02 7.25 -36.75
C GLU A 245 13.46 7.87 -38.10
N ASP A 246 14.44 8.77 -37.99
CA ASP A 246 15.50 9.14 -38.96
C ASP A 246 15.16 9.97 -40.21
N ASP A 247 15.72 11.19 -40.25
CA ASP A 247 16.56 11.64 -41.37
C ASP A 247 17.47 12.84 -40.96
N ASP A 248 18.76 12.59 -41.12
CA ASP A 248 19.98 13.43 -41.19
C ASP A 248 19.83 14.97 -41.36
N ASP A 249 20.70 15.75 -40.70
CA ASP A 249 21.89 16.32 -41.36
C ASP A 249 22.74 17.20 -40.42
N ASP A 250 24.06 17.03 -40.60
CA ASP A 250 25.20 17.81 -40.09
C ASP A 250 25.07 19.33 -40.32
N ASP A 251 25.65 20.14 -39.43
CA ASP A 251 26.79 20.99 -39.85
C ASP A 251 27.49 21.65 -38.64
N ASP A 252 28.82 21.59 -38.74
CA ASP A 252 29.86 22.19 -37.92
C ASP A 252 29.67 23.68 -37.61
N ASP A 253 30.22 24.15 -36.49
CA ASP A 253 31.29 25.16 -36.56
C ASP A 253 31.97 25.36 -35.19
N GLU A 254 33.27 25.02 -35.18
CA GLU A 254 34.27 25.33 -34.16
C GLU A 254 34.46 26.85 -34.01
N HIS A 255 34.75 27.33 -32.79
CA HIS A 255 35.78 28.35 -32.59
C HIS A 255 36.20 28.46 -31.11
N ASP A 256 37.48 28.13 -30.88
CA ASP A 256 38.33 28.51 -29.74
C ASP A 256 38.37 30.04 -29.57
N ASP A 257 38.47 30.53 -28.33
CA ASP A 257 39.71 31.17 -27.82
C ASP A 257 39.49 31.74 -26.40
N ASP A 258 40.52 31.53 -25.59
CA ASP A 258 40.77 32.03 -24.23
C ASP A 258 40.76 33.58 -24.13
N ASP A 259 40.38 34.14 -22.99
CA ASP A 259 41.24 35.10 -22.25
C ASP A 259 40.61 35.53 -20.90
N ASP A 260 41.42 35.39 -19.85
CA ASP A 260 41.25 35.94 -18.51
C ASP A 260 41.40 37.47 -18.50
N GLU A 261 40.48 38.23 -17.88
CA GLU A 261 40.81 39.48 -17.18
C GLU A 261 39.88 39.68 -15.96
N ASP A 262 40.47 39.55 -14.77
CA ASP A 262 39.95 40.10 -13.51
C ASP A 262 40.12 41.64 -13.54
N GLU A 263 39.10 42.41 -13.17
CA GLU A 263 39.26 43.67 -12.41
C GLU A 263 37.93 44.12 -11.78
N ASP A 264 38.04 44.52 -10.51
CA ASP A 264 37.00 44.77 -9.50
C ASP A 264 36.16 46.05 -9.69
N ASP A 265 35.08 46.11 -8.87
CA ASP A 265 34.39 47.27 -8.28
C ASP A 265 33.41 48.10 -9.16
N ASP A 266 32.10 47.97 -8.88
CA ASP A 266 31.36 48.90 -8.00
C ASP A 266 29.83 48.68 -8.08
N ASP A 267 29.23 48.42 -6.91
CA ASP A 267 27.87 48.73 -6.45
C ASP A 267 26.75 48.98 -7.49
N ASP A 268 25.82 48.02 -7.61
CA ASP A 268 24.40 48.36 -7.61
C ASP A 268 23.60 47.29 -6.84
N ASP A 269 23.09 47.71 -5.68
CA ASP A 269 22.15 46.98 -4.82
C ASP A 269 20.82 46.76 -5.57
N GLU A 270 20.77 45.83 -6.51
CA GLU A 270 19.50 45.21 -6.93
C GLU A 270 19.11 44.19 -5.86
N ALA A 271 18.43 44.71 -4.84
CA ALA A 271 17.69 43.88 -3.91
C ALA A 271 16.80 42.91 -4.70
N ASP A 272 17.16 41.63 -4.65
CA ASP A 272 16.37 40.51 -5.14
C ASP A 272 15.00 40.49 -4.42
N ILE A 273 14.05 41.23 -5.00
CA ILE A 273 12.62 41.29 -4.62
C ILE A 273 11.85 40.21 -5.41
N SER A 274 12.43 39.03 -5.65
CA SER A 274 11.74 37.97 -6.41
C SER A 274 11.62 36.60 -5.72
N ASN A 275 12.07 36.50 -4.46
CA ASN A 275 11.87 35.33 -3.62
C ASN A 275 10.64 35.44 -2.70
N ASP A 276 9.50 35.89 -3.27
CA ASP A 276 8.20 35.68 -2.64
C ASP A 276 7.62 34.33 -3.13
N PRO A 277 7.45 33.32 -2.26
CA PRO A 277 6.88 32.02 -2.64
C PRO A 277 5.42 32.08 -3.10
N LEU A 278 4.76 33.25 -3.02
CA LEU A 278 3.34 33.43 -3.34
C LEU A 278 3.08 34.27 -4.60
N SER A 279 4.01 34.36 -5.56
CA SER A 279 3.68 35.00 -6.84
C SER A 279 2.60 34.18 -7.58
N PRO A 280 1.53 34.79 -8.11
CA PRO A 280 0.43 34.07 -8.77
C PRO A 280 0.89 33.12 -9.88
N GLU A 281 1.92 33.51 -10.64
CA GLU A 281 2.47 32.72 -11.76
C GLU A 281 3.21 31.44 -11.29
N LYS A 282 3.87 31.45 -10.11
CA LYS A 282 4.53 30.25 -9.55
C LYS A 282 3.54 29.33 -8.84
N LEU A 283 2.43 29.89 -8.35
CA LEU A 283 1.32 29.12 -7.77
C LEU A 283 0.67 28.25 -8.85
N ASP A 284 0.44 28.82 -10.04
CA ASP A 284 -0.11 28.10 -11.20
C ASP A 284 0.84 26.98 -11.69
N GLU A 285 2.15 27.21 -11.77
CA GLU A 285 3.12 26.15 -12.14
C GLU A 285 3.19 25.00 -11.13
N THR A 286 3.09 25.31 -9.83
CA THR A 286 3.14 24.30 -8.77
C THR A 286 1.88 23.44 -8.79
N TYR A 287 0.72 24.07 -8.98
CA TYR A 287 -0.56 23.40 -9.14
C TYR A 287 -0.59 22.48 -10.37
N LEU A 288 -0.13 22.97 -11.54
CA LEU A 288 -0.05 22.16 -12.76
C LEU A 288 0.86 20.94 -12.60
N LYS A 289 1.98 21.08 -11.89
CA LYS A 289 2.87 19.94 -11.55
C LYS A 289 2.19 18.93 -10.64
N ALA A 290 1.43 19.39 -9.63
CA ALA A 290 0.67 18.51 -8.74
C ALA A 290 -0.43 17.75 -9.50
N LEU A 291 -1.12 18.42 -10.43
CA LEU A 291 -2.12 17.80 -11.31
C LEU A 291 -1.50 16.73 -12.21
N GLN A 292 -0.40 17.04 -12.90
CA GLN A 292 0.30 16.06 -13.74
C GLN A 292 0.84 14.86 -12.93
N THR A 293 1.36 15.13 -11.73
CA THR A 293 1.82 14.07 -10.81
C THR A 293 0.66 13.19 -10.38
N THR A 294 -0.51 13.77 -10.07
CA THR A 294 -1.73 13.03 -9.72
C THR A 294 -2.18 12.14 -10.87
N LYS A 295 -2.20 12.65 -12.11
CA LYS A 295 -2.52 11.86 -13.31
C LYS A 295 -1.57 10.67 -13.48
N GLN A 296 -0.25 10.90 -13.44
CA GLN A 296 0.75 9.85 -13.58
C GLN A 296 0.67 8.80 -12.46
N LEU A 297 0.53 9.22 -11.21
CA LEU A 297 0.40 8.31 -10.06
C LEU A 297 -0.90 7.50 -10.13
N SER A 298 -1.99 8.12 -10.58
CA SER A 298 -3.30 7.46 -10.72
C SER A 298 -3.23 6.33 -11.76
N HIS A 299 -2.74 6.59 -12.97
CA HIS A 299 -2.58 5.59 -14.03
C HIS A 299 -1.66 4.45 -13.61
N LYS A 300 -0.51 4.81 -13.02
CA LYS A 300 0.48 3.85 -12.54
C LYS A 300 -0.09 2.92 -11.47
N LEU A 301 -0.77 3.48 -10.47
CA LEU A 301 -1.36 2.70 -9.40
C LEU A 301 -2.52 1.84 -9.92
N ASP A 302 -3.34 2.36 -10.85
CA ASP A 302 -4.44 1.59 -11.46
C ASP A 302 -3.90 0.38 -12.23
N THR A 303 -2.87 0.58 -13.05
CA THR A 303 -2.24 -0.47 -13.85
C THR A 303 -1.60 -1.55 -12.99
N ILE A 304 -0.90 -1.17 -11.92
CA ILE A 304 -0.30 -2.13 -10.98
C ILE A 304 -1.39 -2.92 -10.24
N VAL A 305 -2.39 -2.24 -9.67
CA VAL A 305 -3.45 -2.90 -8.88
C VAL A 305 -4.33 -3.78 -9.76
N SER A 306 -4.73 -3.33 -10.94
CA SER A 306 -5.50 -4.12 -11.91
C SER A 306 -4.75 -5.39 -12.35
N THR A 307 -3.45 -5.27 -12.63
CA THR A 307 -2.58 -6.42 -12.94
C THR A 307 -2.55 -7.44 -11.80
N LEU A 308 -2.41 -6.98 -10.56
CA LEU A 308 -2.42 -7.84 -9.38
C LEU A 308 -3.78 -8.49 -9.15
N LEU A 309 -4.88 -7.77 -9.37
CA LEU A 309 -6.23 -8.32 -9.26
C LEU A 309 -6.50 -9.38 -10.32
N HIS A 310 -6.04 -9.20 -11.56
CA HIS A 310 -6.11 -10.23 -12.60
C HIS A 310 -5.30 -11.48 -12.23
N TYR A 311 -4.10 -11.30 -11.66
CA TYR A 311 -3.32 -12.42 -11.12
C TYR A 311 -4.13 -13.14 -10.03
N LEU A 312 -4.67 -12.42 -9.05
CA LEU A 312 -5.45 -13.00 -7.96
C LEU A 312 -6.72 -13.70 -8.47
N ASP A 313 -7.41 -13.15 -9.47
CA ASP A 313 -8.57 -13.80 -10.09
C ASP A 313 -8.22 -15.17 -10.66
N SER A 314 -7.05 -15.31 -11.28
CA SER A 314 -6.58 -16.60 -11.80
C SER A 314 -6.32 -17.63 -10.69
N GLN A 315 -5.79 -17.19 -9.56
CA GLN A 315 -5.40 -18.06 -8.45
C GLN A 315 -6.60 -18.50 -7.60
N PHE A 316 -7.62 -17.64 -7.44
CA PHE A 316 -8.77 -17.90 -6.56
C PHE A 316 -9.97 -18.54 -7.29
N LYS A 317 -9.76 -19.22 -8.43
CA LYS A 317 -10.85 -19.95 -9.14
C LYS A 317 -11.29 -21.22 -8.41
N GLU A 318 -10.35 -21.91 -7.78
CA GLU A 318 -10.59 -23.12 -7.00
C GLU A 318 -9.97 -22.96 -5.61
N VAL A 319 -10.63 -23.51 -4.57
CA VAL A 319 -10.06 -23.53 -3.22
C VAL A 319 -9.14 -24.73 -3.09
N ASP A 320 -7.84 -24.49 -3.16
CA ASP A 320 -6.79 -25.46 -2.87
C ASP A 320 -5.89 -24.99 -1.71
N ASP A 321 -4.95 -25.86 -1.31
CA ASP A 321 -4.02 -25.57 -0.21
C ASP A 321 -3.15 -24.33 -0.51
N TYR A 322 -2.82 -24.10 -1.79
CA TYR A 322 -2.07 -22.92 -2.22
C TYR A 322 -2.88 -21.64 -2.03
N THR A 323 -4.15 -21.64 -2.44
CA THR A 323 -5.07 -20.50 -2.31
C THR A 323 -5.28 -20.12 -0.85
N ILE A 324 -5.43 -21.11 0.04
CA ILE A 324 -5.51 -20.87 1.49
C ILE A 324 -4.21 -20.26 2.01
N SER A 325 -3.05 -20.79 1.62
CA SER A 325 -1.74 -20.22 1.99
C SER A 325 -1.59 -18.79 1.50
N LEU A 326 -1.98 -18.52 0.25
CA LEU A 326 -1.94 -17.19 -0.36
C LEU A 326 -2.86 -16.22 0.38
N PHE A 327 -4.08 -16.63 0.71
CA PHE A 327 -5.01 -15.81 1.50
C PHE A 327 -4.47 -15.49 2.89
N MET A 328 -3.85 -16.47 3.56
CA MET A 328 -3.19 -16.25 4.86
C MET A 328 -2.01 -15.28 4.74
N THR A 329 -1.22 -15.39 3.67
CA THR A 329 -0.15 -14.46 3.35
C THR A 329 -0.70 -13.04 3.15
N LEU A 330 -1.71 -12.86 2.30
CA LEU A 330 -2.33 -11.55 2.04
C LEU A 330 -2.96 -10.96 3.30
N THR A 331 -3.64 -11.77 4.11
CA THR A 331 -4.16 -11.39 5.43
C THR A 331 -3.04 -10.91 6.36
N LYS A 332 -1.91 -11.61 6.35
CA LYS A 332 -0.75 -11.21 7.16
C LYS A 332 -0.15 -9.89 6.68
N VAL A 333 -0.04 -9.70 5.37
CA VAL A 333 0.43 -8.45 4.78
C VAL A 333 -0.54 -7.30 5.07
N PHE A 334 -1.85 -7.54 4.93
CA PHE A 334 -2.91 -6.59 5.28
C PHE A 334 -2.76 -6.08 6.73
N THR A 335 -2.69 -7.00 7.69
CA THR A 335 -2.58 -6.62 9.12
C THR A 335 -1.28 -5.91 9.48
N THR A 336 -0.22 -6.08 8.69
CA THR A 336 1.11 -5.53 8.98
C THR A 336 1.46 -4.27 8.20
N HIS A 337 0.83 -4.01 7.04
CA HIS A 337 1.17 -2.90 6.14
C HIS A 337 -0.05 -2.05 5.78
N ILE A 338 -1.17 -2.66 5.38
CA ILE A 338 -2.37 -1.90 4.94
C ILE A 338 -3.11 -1.33 6.15
N LEU A 339 -3.52 -2.18 7.09
CA LEU A 339 -4.33 -1.79 8.26
C LEU A 339 -3.66 -0.71 9.15
N PRO A 340 -2.34 -0.75 9.43
CA PRO A 340 -1.69 0.30 10.20
C PRO A 340 -1.60 1.64 9.46
N THR A 341 -1.52 1.62 8.13
CA THR A 341 -1.47 2.82 7.28
C THR A 341 -2.86 3.47 7.25
N TYR A 342 -2.91 4.80 7.30
CA TYR A 342 -4.18 5.55 7.30
C TYR A 342 -4.35 6.19 5.93
N GLY A 343 -5.59 6.28 5.44
CA GLY A 343 -5.92 7.06 4.25
C GLY A 343 -5.69 6.38 2.90
N THR A 344 -5.16 5.15 2.87
CA THR A 344 -5.02 4.40 1.61
C THR A 344 -6.38 4.19 0.95
N ARG A 345 -6.45 4.35 -0.37
CA ARG A 345 -7.71 4.29 -1.14
C ARG A 345 -7.84 3.00 -1.96
N LEU A 346 -6.74 2.35 -2.32
CA LEU A 346 -6.73 1.27 -3.33
C LEU A 346 -6.10 -0.02 -2.83
N SER A 347 -5.03 0.05 -2.04
CA SER A 347 -4.27 -1.13 -1.59
C SER A 347 -5.15 -2.18 -0.87
N GLN A 348 -6.14 -1.75 -0.10
CA GLN A 348 -7.10 -2.62 0.58
C GLN A 348 -8.00 -3.44 -0.37
N TYR A 349 -8.18 -3.01 -1.62
CA TYR A 349 -9.04 -3.73 -2.55
C TYR A 349 -8.46 -5.09 -2.99
N LEU A 350 -7.15 -5.30 -2.82
CA LEU A 350 -6.52 -6.61 -3.01
C LEU A 350 -7.11 -7.66 -2.05
N ILE A 351 -7.25 -7.33 -0.75
CA ILE A 351 -7.84 -8.25 0.22
C ILE A 351 -9.37 -8.29 0.10
N PHE A 352 -10.01 -7.18 -0.26
CA PHE A 352 -11.46 -7.10 -0.53
C PHE A 352 -11.88 -8.08 -1.62
N TYR A 353 -11.09 -8.15 -2.70
CA TYR A 353 -11.34 -9.05 -3.82
C TYR A 353 -11.21 -10.52 -3.40
N CYS A 354 -10.07 -10.88 -2.79
CA CYS A 354 -9.78 -12.26 -2.40
C CYS A 354 -10.73 -12.80 -1.34
N ALA A 355 -11.11 -11.99 -0.35
CA ALA A 355 -12.03 -12.40 0.70
C ALA A 355 -13.41 -12.77 0.15
N GLN A 356 -13.83 -12.14 -0.96
CA GLN A 356 -15.12 -12.40 -1.60
C GLN A 356 -15.12 -13.58 -2.58
N SER A 357 -13.97 -14.17 -2.89
CA SER A 357 -13.89 -15.30 -3.83
C SER A 357 -14.67 -16.53 -3.34
N HIS A 358 -14.64 -16.82 -2.04
CA HIS A 358 -15.35 -17.95 -1.43
C HIS A 358 -15.97 -17.57 -0.09
N ALA A 359 -17.03 -18.28 0.32
CA ALA A 359 -17.77 -17.97 1.55
C ALA A 359 -16.91 -18.16 2.81
N GLU A 360 -16.03 -19.16 2.82
CA GLU A 360 -15.12 -19.45 3.92
C GLU A 360 -14.07 -18.34 4.11
N LEU A 361 -13.62 -17.72 3.01
CA LEU A 361 -12.66 -16.61 3.04
C LEU A 361 -13.30 -15.32 3.57
N ASN A 362 -14.57 -15.08 3.24
CA ASN A 362 -15.35 -13.99 3.80
C ASN A 362 -15.41 -14.10 5.33
N ASP A 363 -15.76 -15.30 5.84
CA ASP A 363 -15.83 -15.56 7.27
C ASP A 363 -14.46 -15.39 7.94
N ALA A 364 -13.40 -15.92 7.32
CA ALA A 364 -12.04 -15.79 7.83
C ALA A 364 -11.60 -14.32 7.94
N PHE A 365 -11.91 -13.48 6.95
CA PHE A 365 -11.58 -12.05 6.97
C PHE A 365 -12.38 -11.29 8.04
N ILE A 366 -13.67 -11.57 8.18
CA ILE A 366 -14.52 -10.97 9.23
C ILE A 366 -14.00 -11.36 10.63
N VAL A 367 -13.66 -12.64 10.82
CA VAL A 367 -13.10 -13.14 12.08
C VAL A 367 -11.78 -12.44 12.40
N LEU A 368 -10.86 -12.31 11.43
CA LEU A 368 -9.60 -11.59 11.59
C LEU A 368 -9.82 -10.14 12.08
N LEU A 369 -10.77 -9.43 11.49
CA LEU A 369 -11.07 -8.05 11.88
C LEU A 369 -11.62 -8.00 13.31
N PHE A 370 -12.56 -8.87 13.68
CA PHE A 370 -13.08 -8.95 15.05
C PHE A 370 -12.02 -9.37 16.07
N GLU A 371 -11.16 -10.32 15.73
CA GLU A 371 -10.00 -10.68 16.55
C GLU A 371 -9.13 -9.45 16.79
N THR A 372 -8.88 -8.64 15.77
CA THR A 372 -8.11 -7.41 15.90
C THR A 372 -8.83 -6.38 16.77
N ILE A 373 -10.14 -6.18 16.60
CA ILE A 373 -10.97 -5.27 17.43
C ILE A 373 -10.96 -5.70 18.90
N PHE A 374 -11.00 -7.00 19.20
CA PHE A 374 -11.11 -7.52 20.57
C PHE A 374 -9.80 -8.03 21.17
N ALA A 375 -8.68 -7.97 20.45
CA ALA A 375 -7.37 -8.51 20.87
C ALA A 375 -6.83 -7.97 22.21
N ALA A 376 -7.30 -6.81 22.68
CA ALA A 376 -6.89 -6.26 23.97
C ALA A 376 -7.72 -6.75 25.17
N THR A 377 -8.78 -7.54 24.95
CA THR A 377 -9.76 -7.87 25.99
C THR A 377 -9.36 -9.15 26.74
N SER A 378 -8.15 -9.18 27.32
CA SER A 378 -7.84 -10.06 28.45
C SER A 378 -7.89 -9.26 29.75
N ASN A 379 -9.12 -8.93 30.16
CA ASN A 379 -9.58 -8.60 31.51
C ASN A 379 -8.91 -7.44 32.29
N HIS A 380 -9.79 -6.53 32.73
CA HIS A 380 -9.67 -5.52 33.80
C HIS A 380 -9.10 -4.14 33.48
N HIS A 381 -10.04 -3.20 33.35
CA HIS A 381 -9.96 -1.77 33.64
C HIS A 381 -9.08 -0.86 32.76
N ILE A 382 -9.78 0.09 32.17
CA ILE A 382 -9.34 1.39 31.65
C ILE A 382 -7.99 1.82 32.26
N GLN A 383 -6.94 1.77 31.44
CA GLN A 383 -5.76 2.60 31.63
C GLN A 383 -5.35 3.18 30.28
N PHE A 384 -5.67 4.45 30.10
CA PHE A 384 -4.89 5.31 29.22
C PHE A 384 -3.46 5.35 29.73
N ALA A 385 -2.53 5.42 28.79
CA ALA A 385 -1.08 5.50 28.94
C ALA A 385 -0.35 4.15 29.02
N ASN A 386 0.28 3.83 27.89
CA ASN A 386 1.67 3.36 27.79
C ASN A 386 2.09 2.30 28.83
N ALA A 387 1.70 1.05 28.60
CA ALA A 387 2.32 -0.09 29.27
C ALA A 387 2.63 -1.19 28.25
N SER A 388 3.90 -1.25 27.91
CA SER A 388 4.56 -2.34 27.21
C SER A 388 4.48 -3.64 28.03
N VAL A 389 4.16 -4.73 27.34
CA VAL A 389 4.32 -6.14 27.72
C VAL A 389 3.43 -6.61 28.87
N SER A 390 2.30 -7.25 28.52
CA SER A 390 1.63 -8.20 29.41
C SER A 390 2.41 -9.52 29.46
N GLU A 391 2.61 -10.06 30.67
CA GLU A 391 3.26 -11.36 30.96
C GLU A 391 2.51 -12.59 30.39
N SER A 392 1.33 -12.39 29.81
CA SER A 392 0.66 -13.36 28.95
C SER A 392 0.90 -12.89 27.52
N GLY A 393 1.58 -13.71 26.69
CA GLY A 393 2.11 -13.36 25.36
C GLY A 393 1.11 -12.91 24.28
N TYR A 394 -0.06 -12.40 24.67
CA TYR A 394 -0.99 -11.67 23.82
C TYR A 394 -0.42 -10.29 23.49
N LYS A 395 -0.27 -10.00 22.19
CA LYS A 395 0.10 -8.67 21.71
C LYS A 395 -1.09 -7.73 21.94
N SER A 396 -0.93 -6.74 22.81
CA SER A 396 -1.91 -5.65 22.90
C SER A 396 -1.93 -4.88 21.58
N VAL A 397 -3.09 -4.79 20.95
CA VAL A 397 -3.28 -4.04 19.71
C VAL A 397 -3.59 -2.58 20.05
N PRO A 398 -2.90 -1.60 19.45
CA PRO A 398 -3.17 -0.18 19.65
C PRO A 398 -4.63 0.20 19.35
N ILE A 399 -5.18 1.15 20.11
CA ILE A 399 -6.61 1.51 20.01
C ILE A 399 -7.01 2.04 18.63
N ASN A 400 -6.15 2.83 17.99
CA ASN A 400 -6.34 3.33 16.63
C ASN A 400 -6.49 2.19 15.61
N VAL A 401 -5.67 1.14 15.71
CA VAL A 401 -5.77 -0.04 14.84
C VAL A 401 -7.09 -0.78 15.06
N ARG A 402 -7.58 -0.83 16.30
CA ARG A 402 -8.88 -1.45 16.64
C ARG A 402 -10.06 -0.64 16.09
N ILE A 403 -10.01 0.69 16.16
CA ILE A 403 -11.02 1.58 15.56
C ILE A 403 -11.01 1.45 14.03
N LYS A 404 -9.83 1.51 13.41
CA LYS A 404 -9.69 1.26 11.97
C LYS A 404 -10.27 -0.10 11.57
N SER A 405 -10.01 -1.14 12.36
CA SER A 405 -10.58 -2.48 12.11
C SER A 405 -12.11 -2.48 12.17
N ALA A 406 -12.72 -1.69 13.06
CA ALA A 406 -14.17 -1.50 13.10
C ALA A 406 -14.70 -0.78 11.84
N GLN A 407 -13.97 0.21 11.32
CA GLN A 407 -14.31 0.86 10.04
C GLN A 407 -14.13 -0.05 8.83
N TYR A 408 -13.11 -0.91 8.84
CA TYR A 408 -12.97 -1.99 7.85
C TYR A 408 -14.17 -2.96 7.92
N ILE A 409 -14.65 -3.35 9.11
CA ILE A 409 -15.88 -4.16 9.22
C ILE A 409 -17.09 -3.41 8.66
N ALA A 410 -17.27 -2.15 9.05
CA ALA A 410 -18.40 -1.32 8.64
C ALA A 410 -18.56 -1.29 7.12
N THR A 411 -17.48 -0.92 6.45
CA THR A 411 -17.44 -0.74 4.99
C THR A 411 -17.40 -2.07 4.26
N TYR A 412 -16.68 -3.08 4.77
CA TYR A 412 -16.65 -4.40 4.15
C TYR A 412 -18.05 -5.01 4.11
N VAL A 413 -18.76 -4.99 5.23
CA VAL A 413 -20.09 -5.63 5.34
C VAL A 413 -21.16 -4.85 4.54
N ALA A 414 -21.02 -3.53 4.46
CA ALA A 414 -21.87 -2.69 3.63
C ALA A 414 -21.63 -2.93 2.12
N ARG A 415 -20.38 -3.02 1.69
CA ARG A 415 -19.98 -2.96 0.27
C ARG A 415 -19.74 -4.31 -0.39
N ALA A 416 -19.34 -5.34 0.36
CA ALA A 416 -19.11 -6.68 -0.19
C ALA A 416 -20.43 -7.32 -0.63
N LYS A 417 -20.57 -7.56 -1.93
CA LYS A 417 -21.82 -8.08 -2.54
C LYS A 417 -22.04 -9.56 -2.28
N THR A 418 -20.97 -10.34 -2.12
CA THR A 418 -21.06 -11.80 -1.97
C THR A 418 -21.50 -12.25 -0.57
N LEU A 419 -21.61 -11.32 0.40
CA LEU A 419 -22.00 -11.65 1.76
C LEU A 419 -23.45 -12.13 1.85
N THR A 420 -23.63 -13.24 2.55
CA THR A 420 -24.96 -13.81 2.81
C THR A 420 -25.67 -13.07 3.96
N THR A 421 -27.00 -13.11 3.95
CA THR A 421 -27.82 -12.57 5.05
C THR A 421 -27.46 -13.15 6.42
N SER A 422 -27.04 -14.43 6.46
CA SER A 422 -26.59 -15.07 7.71
C SER A 422 -25.29 -14.46 8.22
N GLN A 423 -24.31 -14.20 7.35
CA GLN A 423 -23.03 -13.59 7.73
C GLN A 423 -23.24 -12.17 8.25
N ILE A 424 -24.06 -11.37 7.56
CA ILE A 424 -24.43 -10.02 7.99
C ILE A 424 -25.13 -10.07 9.35
N GLY A 425 -26.09 -10.99 9.53
CA GLY A 425 -26.76 -11.21 10.80
C GLY A 425 -25.80 -11.58 11.95
N HIS A 426 -24.78 -12.40 11.68
CA HIS A 426 -23.74 -12.73 12.67
C HIS A 426 -22.89 -11.53 13.06
N VAL A 427 -22.47 -10.69 12.10
CA VAL A 427 -21.73 -9.45 12.36
C VAL A 427 -22.57 -8.51 13.24
N VAL A 428 -23.82 -8.26 12.86
CA VAL A 428 -24.75 -7.41 13.61
C VAL A 428 -24.94 -7.94 15.03
N LYS A 429 -25.10 -9.25 15.18
CA LYS A 429 -25.21 -9.90 16.49
C LYS A 429 -23.97 -9.69 17.36
N LEU A 430 -22.77 -9.90 16.82
CA LEU A 430 -21.52 -9.70 17.56
C LEU A 430 -21.38 -8.25 18.04
N ILE A 431 -21.67 -7.27 17.18
CA ILE A 431 -21.61 -5.85 17.52
C ILE A 431 -22.64 -5.49 18.60
N THR A 432 -23.90 -5.86 18.39
CA THR A 432 -25.00 -5.52 19.32
C THR A 432 -24.84 -6.18 20.69
N GLU A 433 -24.42 -7.45 20.74
CA GLU A 433 -24.13 -8.17 21.99
C GLU A 433 -22.98 -7.50 22.75
N TRP A 434 -21.88 -7.20 22.06
CA TRP A 434 -20.74 -6.52 22.67
C TRP A 434 -21.11 -5.15 23.22
N CYS A 435 -21.76 -4.29 22.42
CA CYS A 435 -22.19 -2.95 22.85
C CYS A 435 -23.15 -3.03 24.05
N THR A 436 -24.10 -3.97 24.02
CA THR A 436 -25.05 -4.17 25.13
C THR A 436 -24.35 -4.62 26.41
N MET A 437 -23.38 -5.53 26.31
CA MET A 437 -22.60 -5.99 27.46
C MET A 437 -21.73 -4.86 28.02
N TYR A 438 -21.07 -4.09 27.15
CA TYR A 438 -20.20 -2.97 27.51
C TYR A 438 -20.99 -1.85 28.22
N ILE A 439 -22.12 -1.43 27.66
CA ILE A 439 -23.00 -0.42 28.29
C ILE A 439 -23.42 -0.88 29.69
N LYS A 440 -23.87 -2.13 29.83
CA LYS A 440 -24.29 -2.69 31.12
C LYS A 440 -23.16 -2.77 32.14
N SER A 441 -21.90 -2.98 31.73
CA SER A 441 -20.77 -3.01 32.64
C SER A 441 -20.38 -1.60 33.11
N VAL A 442 -20.34 -0.64 32.19
CA VAL A 442 -20.00 0.77 32.50
C VAL A 442 -21.07 1.40 33.40
N GLU A 443 -22.36 1.13 33.15
CA GLU A 443 -23.46 1.59 34.00
C GLU A 443 -23.39 1.02 35.44
N ARG A 444 -22.86 -0.20 35.61
CA ARG A 444 -22.66 -0.82 36.93
C ARG A 444 -21.48 -0.21 37.68
N GLU A 445 -20.40 0.15 36.99
CA GLU A 445 -19.20 0.72 37.60
C GLU A 445 -19.40 2.18 38.04
N ASN A 446 -20.20 2.96 37.28
CA ASN A 446 -20.42 4.38 37.53
C ASN A 446 -21.66 4.68 38.41
N SER A 447 -22.11 3.73 39.25
CA SER A 447 -23.36 3.84 40.02
C SER A 447 -23.31 4.74 41.27
N ILE A 448 -22.32 5.63 41.38
CA ILE A 448 -22.13 6.54 42.53
C ILE A 448 -21.91 7.93 41.96
N ASP A 449 -22.94 8.79 42.03
CA ASP A 449 -22.95 10.22 41.72
C ASP A 449 -22.51 10.65 40.30
N ASP A 450 -23.49 10.94 39.43
CA ASP A 450 -23.55 12.23 38.70
C ASP A 450 -24.74 12.27 37.72
N LYS A 451 -25.37 13.45 37.61
CA LYS A 451 -26.36 13.78 36.57
C LYS A 451 -25.72 13.62 35.18
N PRO A 452 -26.50 13.31 34.13
CA PRO A 452 -25.97 13.16 32.78
C PRO A 452 -25.42 14.52 32.31
N LYS A 453 -24.10 14.64 32.16
CA LYS A 453 -23.52 15.68 31.31
C LYS A 453 -23.57 15.17 29.88
N SER A 454 -24.79 15.17 29.31
CA SER A 454 -24.95 15.08 27.85
C SER A 454 -24.04 16.14 27.23
N ALA A 455 -23.21 15.74 26.28
CA ALA A 455 -22.09 16.52 25.71
C ALA A 455 -20.76 16.63 26.48
N ASP A 456 -20.42 15.68 27.37
CA ASP A 456 -19.03 15.57 27.84
C ASP A 456 -18.08 15.20 26.67
N PRO A 457 -17.14 16.08 26.27
CA PRO A 457 -16.24 15.84 25.14
C PRO A 457 -15.23 14.72 25.39
N SER A 458 -15.10 14.23 26.63
CA SER A 458 -14.23 13.10 26.96
C SER A 458 -14.87 11.74 26.68
N LEU A 459 -16.18 11.68 26.39
CA LEU A 459 -16.86 10.40 26.21
C LEU A 459 -16.29 9.58 25.03
N PRO A 460 -16.03 10.15 23.83
CA PRO A 460 -15.44 9.40 22.71
C PRO A 460 -14.08 8.85 23.06
N VAL A 461 -13.26 9.66 23.72
CA VAL A 461 -11.94 9.25 24.20
C VAL A 461 -12.05 8.11 25.20
N ARG A 462 -13.01 8.14 26.14
CA ARG A 462 -13.20 7.14 27.20
C ARG A 462 -13.83 5.84 26.72
N HIS A 463 -14.67 5.89 25.69
CA HIS A 463 -15.43 4.74 25.19
C HIS A 463 -15.27 4.52 23.67
N PRO A 464 -14.05 4.58 23.11
CA PRO A 464 -13.83 4.76 21.67
C PRO A 464 -14.42 3.61 20.84
N LEU A 465 -14.32 2.37 21.32
CA LEU A 465 -14.88 1.21 20.61
C LEU A 465 -16.41 1.18 20.62
N LEU A 466 -17.06 1.79 21.62
CA LEU A 466 -18.51 1.90 21.65
C LEU A 466 -18.99 2.80 20.51
N TYR A 467 -18.31 3.93 20.29
CA TYR A 467 -18.62 4.85 19.18
C TYR A 467 -18.31 4.20 17.83
N ALA A 468 -17.09 3.69 17.64
CA ALA A 468 -16.68 3.05 16.40
C ALA A 468 -17.59 1.88 16.00
N LEU A 469 -17.95 0.99 16.94
CA LEU A 469 -18.82 -0.15 16.65
C LEU A 469 -20.29 0.25 16.45
N THR A 470 -20.77 1.30 17.14
CA THR A 470 -22.12 1.80 16.87
C THR A 470 -22.18 2.49 15.51
N GLN A 471 -21.18 3.30 15.16
CA GLN A 471 -21.08 3.89 13.83
C GLN A 471 -21.04 2.80 12.76
N ALA A 472 -20.22 1.77 12.96
CA ALA A 472 -20.16 0.63 12.06
C ALA A 472 -21.55 -0.03 11.88
N LEU A 473 -22.30 -0.21 12.96
CA LEU A 473 -23.65 -0.76 12.90
C LEU A 473 -24.63 0.17 12.16
N MET A 474 -24.58 1.48 12.39
CA MET A 474 -25.41 2.45 11.66
C MET A 474 -25.08 2.47 10.17
N TYR A 475 -23.80 2.46 9.81
CA TYR A 475 -23.33 2.42 8.43
C TYR A 475 -23.79 1.12 7.73
N ILE A 476 -23.57 -0.04 8.37
CA ILE A 476 -24.04 -1.34 7.88
C ILE A 476 -25.57 -1.33 7.68
N PHE A 477 -26.33 -0.74 8.61
CA PHE A 477 -27.78 -0.63 8.49
C PHE A 477 -28.20 0.22 7.28
N CYS A 478 -27.54 1.36 7.03
CA CYS A 478 -27.86 2.23 5.89
C CYS A 478 -27.84 1.46 4.57
N PHE A 479 -26.84 0.59 4.36
CA PHE A 479 -26.68 -0.19 3.13
C PHE A 479 -27.46 -1.51 3.10
N ARG A 480 -27.65 -2.17 4.25
CA ARG A 480 -28.12 -3.57 4.33
C ARG A 480 -29.41 -3.77 5.14
N HIS A 481 -30.17 -2.71 5.44
CA HIS A 481 -31.40 -2.78 6.25
C HIS A 481 -32.38 -3.86 5.77
N SER A 482 -32.56 -4.01 4.46
CA SER A 482 -33.48 -4.99 3.85
C SER A 482 -33.15 -6.43 4.21
N GLN A 483 -31.87 -6.74 4.45
CA GLN A 483 -31.39 -8.07 4.85
C GLN A 483 -31.44 -8.30 6.37
N MET A 484 -31.76 -7.27 7.16
CA MET A 484 -31.83 -7.33 8.63
C MET A 484 -33.26 -7.41 9.17
N HIS A 485 -34.25 -7.41 8.28
CA HIS A 485 -35.65 -7.59 8.63
C HIS A 485 -36.08 -9.04 8.37
N THR A 486 -36.56 -9.73 9.40
CA THR A 486 -37.08 -11.10 9.31
C THR A 486 -38.59 -11.13 9.55
N ALA A 487 -39.24 -12.28 9.29
CA ALA A 487 -40.67 -12.44 9.56
C ALA A 487 -41.04 -12.21 11.05
N ASP A 488 -40.09 -12.44 11.96
CA ASP A 488 -40.27 -12.29 13.41
C ASP A 488 -39.88 -10.89 13.92
N GLY A 489 -39.50 -9.97 13.01
CA GLY A 489 -39.05 -8.61 13.32
C GLY A 489 -37.58 -8.37 12.98
N TRP A 490 -37.02 -7.31 13.56
CA TRP A 490 -35.62 -6.93 13.38
C TRP A 490 -34.67 -7.95 14.01
N VAL A 491 -33.61 -8.31 13.28
CA VAL A 491 -32.51 -9.14 13.83
C VAL A 491 -32.02 -8.49 15.13
N CYS A 492 -31.78 -9.29 16.17
CA CYS A 492 -31.26 -8.81 17.47
C CYS A 492 -32.08 -7.68 18.14
N ASP A 493 -33.38 -7.56 17.84
CA ASP A 493 -34.24 -6.47 18.35
C ASP A 493 -33.60 -5.07 18.11
N LEU A 494 -33.09 -4.81 16.89
CA LEU A 494 -32.39 -3.56 16.56
C LEU A 494 -33.21 -2.31 16.90
N ASP A 495 -34.53 -2.36 16.71
CA ASP A 495 -35.48 -1.30 17.09
C ASP A 495 -35.34 -0.92 18.57
N LYS A 496 -35.32 -1.92 19.46
CA LYS A 496 -35.15 -1.72 20.90
C LYS A 496 -33.73 -1.33 21.25
N PHE A 497 -32.74 -1.92 20.57
CA PHE A 497 -31.32 -1.61 20.77
C PHE A 497 -31.04 -0.13 20.49
N PHE A 498 -31.40 0.39 19.32
CA PHE A 498 -31.17 1.79 18.97
C PHE A 498 -32.00 2.74 19.81
N THR A 499 -33.26 2.38 20.14
CA THR A 499 -34.07 3.18 21.07
C THR A 499 -33.40 3.31 22.44
N LYS A 500 -32.83 2.21 22.97
CA LYS A 500 -32.07 2.25 24.22
C LYS A 500 -30.79 3.08 24.08
N LEU A 501 -30.09 2.96 22.95
CA LEU A 501 -28.83 3.64 22.72
C LEU A 501 -28.98 5.15 22.60
N MET A 502 -30.00 5.63 21.90
CA MET A 502 -30.36 7.05 21.80
C MET A 502 -30.68 7.67 23.17
N ASN A 503 -31.33 6.91 24.04
CA ASN A 503 -31.68 7.35 25.40
C ASN A 503 -30.57 7.07 26.43
N SER A 504 -29.43 6.55 25.99
CA SER A 504 -28.31 6.23 26.88
C SER A 504 -27.53 7.50 27.27
N ARG A 505 -26.76 7.41 28.35
CA ARG A 505 -25.90 8.52 28.81
C ARG A 505 -24.69 8.78 27.90
N PHE A 506 -24.48 7.95 26.88
CA PHE A 506 -23.33 8.03 25.98
C PHE A 506 -23.53 9.04 24.85
N ASP A 507 -24.76 9.54 24.62
CA ASP A 507 -25.03 10.59 23.61
C ASP A 507 -24.37 10.29 22.24
N ILE A 508 -24.54 9.05 21.77
CA ILE A 508 -23.76 8.50 20.63
C ILE A 508 -23.86 9.39 19.38
N PHE A 509 -25.06 9.85 19.05
CA PHE A 509 -25.30 10.66 17.84
C PHE A 509 -24.56 12.00 17.84
N ARG A 510 -24.15 12.53 18.99
CA ARG A 510 -23.38 13.77 19.05
C ARG A 510 -21.95 13.59 18.54
N TRP A 511 -21.36 12.42 18.79
CA TRP A 511 -19.94 12.13 18.62
C TRP A 511 -19.69 11.03 17.59
N THR A 512 -20.64 10.81 16.71
CA THR A 512 -20.49 9.97 15.52
C THR A 512 -20.46 10.89 14.31
N ASP A 513 -19.86 10.44 13.21
CA ASP A 513 -19.90 11.13 11.93
C ASP A 513 -21.32 11.65 11.59
N GLU A 514 -21.41 12.94 11.27
CA GLU A 514 -22.68 13.62 11.05
C GLU A 514 -23.41 13.07 9.82
N THR A 515 -22.68 12.77 8.75
CA THR A 515 -23.24 12.25 7.51
C THR A 515 -23.86 10.88 7.75
N VAL A 516 -23.15 9.99 8.45
CA VAL A 516 -23.68 8.67 8.84
C VAL A 516 -24.94 8.80 9.70
N VAL A 517 -24.94 9.68 10.70
CA VAL A 517 -26.11 9.89 11.58
C VAL A 517 -27.31 10.43 10.79
N LEU A 518 -27.09 11.35 9.85
CA LEU A 518 -28.15 11.92 9.02
C LEU A 518 -28.77 10.89 8.08
N ILE A 519 -27.94 10.10 7.39
CA ILE A 519 -28.39 9.03 6.50
C ILE A 519 -29.12 7.97 7.32
N PHE A 520 -28.54 7.54 8.44
CA PHE A 520 -29.16 6.58 9.36
C PHE A 520 -30.53 7.08 9.84
N ALA A 521 -30.65 8.35 10.26
CA ALA A 521 -31.92 8.90 10.72
C ALA A 521 -33.00 8.91 9.63
N ARG A 522 -32.61 9.17 8.37
CA ARG A 522 -33.51 9.08 7.22
C ARG A 522 -33.98 7.65 6.99
N VAL A 523 -33.06 6.70 6.85
CA VAL A 523 -33.38 5.29 6.57
C VAL A 523 -34.14 4.63 7.74
N ALA A 524 -33.70 4.87 8.98
CA ALA A 524 -34.36 4.32 10.17
C ALA A 524 -35.81 4.80 10.33
N GLN A 525 -36.13 6.02 9.88
CA GLN A 525 -37.51 6.51 9.87
C GLN A 525 -38.34 5.85 8.76
N GLN A 526 -37.78 5.73 7.55
CA GLN A 526 -38.46 5.10 6.41
C GLN A 526 -38.83 3.64 6.73
N GLU A 527 -37.88 2.91 7.33
CA GLU A 527 -38.05 1.51 7.71
C GLU A 527 -38.81 1.30 9.04
N GLY A 528 -39.14 2.38 9.75
CA GLY A 528 -39.83 2.29 11.04
C GLY A 528 -39.00 1.64 12.16
N LEU A 529 -37.67 1.71 12.09
CA LEU A 529 -36.76 1.17 13.09
C LEU A 529 -36.79 1.99 14.40
N CYS A 530 -36.56 3.30 14.32
CA CYS A 530 -36.56 4.20 15.48
C CYS A 530 -36.71 5.68 15.07
N TYR A 531 -37.19 6.53 15.99
CA TYR A 531 -37.37 7.97 15.74
C TYR A 531 -36.10 8.77 16.05
N ALA A 532 -35.11 8.70 15.15
CA ALA A 532 -33.81 9.38 15.32
C ALA A 532 -33.86 10.90 15.09
N TRP A 533 -34.76 11.41 14.25
CA TRP A 533 -34.81 12.84 13.87
C TRP A 533 -35.01 13.80 15.03
N SER A 534 -35.74 13.42 16.08
CA SER A 534 -35.89 14.27 17.26
C SER A 534 -34.56 14.53 17.95
N ALA A 535 -33.66 13.53 17.99
CA ALA A 535 -32.33 13.68 18.56
C ALA A 535 -31.45 14.53 17.64
N VAL A 536 -31.48 14.27 16.32
CA VAL A 536 -30.71 15.04 15.32
C VAL A 536 -31.10 16.53 15.32
N GLU A 537 -32.39 16.84 15.41
CA GLU A 537 -32.90 18.21 15.42
C GLU A 537 -32.47 18.97 16.68
N VAL A 538 -32.42 18.28 17.84
CA VAL A 538 -31.85 18.86 19.07
C VAL A 538 -30.38 19.21 18.87
N LEU A 539 -29.59 18.29 18.30
CA LEU A 539 -28.16 18.52 18.02
C LEU A 539 -27.95 19.68 17.04
N ARG A 540 -28.75 19.77 15.97
CA ARG A 540 -28.71 20.90 15.02
C ARG A 540 -29.01 22.23 15.68
N ARG A 541 -30.04 22.30 16.53
CA ARG A 541 -30.40 23.53 17.26
C ARG A 541 -29.31 23.98 18.21
N GLU A 542 -28.71 23.05 18.93
CA GLU A 542 -27.59 23.34 19.83
C GLU A 542 -26.38 23.89 19.09
N ARG A 543 -26.02 23.28 17.94
CA ARG A 543 -24.95 23.79 17.08
C ARG A 543 -25.26 25.18 16.52
N ALA A 544 -26.49 25.40 16.05
CA ALA A 544 -26.95 26.71 15.55
C ALA A 544 -26.97 27.80 16.65
N SER A 545 -27.18 27.43 17.91
CA SER A 545 -27.15 28.34 19.05
C SER A 545 -25.74 28.74 19.53
N GLY A 546 -24.68 28.35 18.80
CA GLY A 546 -23.28 28.64 19.16
C GLY A 546 -22.58 27.49 19.90
N GLY A 547 -23.14 26.27 19.83
CA GLY A 547 -22.65 25.10 20.56
C GLY A 547 -22.88 25.19 22.06
N ILE A 548 -22.65 24.10 22.77
CA ILE A 548 -22.53 24.16 24.23
C ILE A 548 -21.25 24.95 24.51
N VAL A 549 -21.39 26.23 24.83
CA VAL A 549 -20.32 27.01 25.44
C VAL A 549 -19.98 26.30 26.74
N TYR A 550 -18.83 25.61 26.75
CA TYR A 550 -18.30 24.98 27.93
C TYR A 550 -17.94 26.09 28.91
N ASP A 551 -18.85 26.42 29.83
CA ASP A 551 -18.58 27.40 30.88
C ASP A 551 -17.44 26.86 31.74
N PRO A 552 -16.24 27.46 31.71
CA PRO A 552 -15.08 26.95 32.46
C PRO A 552 -15.25 27.15 33.97
N GLN A 553 -16.28 27.88 34.40
CA GLN A 553 -16.55 28.17 35.80
C GLN A 553 -18.00 27.84 36.08
N GLY A 554 -18.25 26.68 36.70
CA GLY A 554 -19.56 26.37 37.24
C GLY A 554 -20.05 27.48 38.16
N GLN A 555 -20.87 28.37 37.62
CA GLN A 555 -21.81 29.19 38.37
C GLN A 555 -23.16 28.95 37.72
N GLU A 556 -24.00 28.21 38.42
CA GLU A 556 -25.42 28.15 38.16
C GLU A 556 -25.94 29.58 38.05
N GLN A 557 -26.34 30.03 36.86
CA GLN A 557 -27.14 31.24 36.75
C GLN A 557 -28.56 30.90 37.20
N GLU A 558 -28.82 31.10 38.49
CA GLU A 558 -30.18 31.28 38.98
C GLU A 558 -30.83 32.44 38.19
N GLN A 559 -31.95 32.13 37.54
CA GLN A 559 -32.88 33.15 37.08
C GLN A 559 -33.32 33.98 38.29
N VAL A 560 -32.94 35.26 38.36
CA VAL A 560 -33.55 36.20 39.30
C VAL A 560 -34.04 37.43 38.54
N GLN A 561 -35.37 37.53 38.51
CA GLN A 561 -36.15 38.71 38.12
C GLN A 561 -35.69 39.94 38.91
N GLY A 562 -35.71 41.10 38.24
CA GLY A 562 -35.21 42.35 38.79
C GLY A 562 -35.91 42.84 40.05
N GLN A 563 -35.15 43.56 40.87
CA GLN A 563 -35.59 44.78 41.54
C GLN A 563 -34.39 45.57 42.06
N GLU A 564 -34.47 46.88 41.87
CA GLU A 564 -33.56 47.91 42.38
C GLU A 564 -33.55 47.94 43.92
N GLN A 565 -32.40 48.14 44.55
CA GLN A 565 -32.11 49.26 45.48
C GLN A 565 -30.94 49.01 46.45
N GLU A 566 -30.13 50.06 46.54
CA GLU A 566 -29.50 50.65 47.74
C GLU A 566 -28.26 50.07 48.43
N GLN A 567 -27.49 51.06 48.90
CA GLN A 567 -26.16 51.05 49.50
C GLN A 567 -26.13 50.39 50.88
N GLY A 568 -25.01 49.75 51.21
CA GLY A 568 -24.70 49.35 52.58
C GLY A 568 -23.24 48.96 52.77
N GLN A 569 -22.49 49.83 53.46
CA GLN A 569 -21.16 49.53 53.98
C GLN A 569 -21.23 48.42 55.04
N GLY A 570 -20.28 47.47 55.01
CA GLY A 570 -20.14 46.45 56.06
C GLY A 570 -18.78 45.77 56.02
N GLN A 571 -17.95 46.07 57.02
CA GLN A 571 -16.68 45.42 57.31
C GLN A 571 -16.89 43.95 57.73
N GLY A 572 -15.99 43.05 57.33
CA GLY A 572 -15.95 41.69 57.86
C GLY A 572 -14.73 40.90 57.41
N GLN A 573 -13.79 40.70 58.33
CA GLN A 573 -12.57 39.91 58.18
C GLN A 573 -12.87 38.42 57.93
N GLY A 574 -12.07 37.74 57.11
CA GLY A 574 -12.14 36.28 56.99
C GLY A 574 -11.08 35.67 56.07
N GLN A 575 -9.94 35.28 56.68
CA GLN A 575 -9.02 34.21 56.28
C GLN A 575 -8.60 34.06 54.79
N LYS A 576 -7.33 34.42 54.54
CA LYS A 576 -6.55 33.95 53.39
C LYS A 576 -6.38 32.43 53.46
N GLY A 577 -7.25 31.69 52.76
CA GLY A 577 -7.04 30.32 52.35
C GLY A 577 -6.33 30.28 51.00
N ASN A 578 -5.11 29.77 50.98
CA ASN A 578 -4.22 29.74 49.83
C ASN A 578 -4.66 28.64 48.84
N TYR A 579 -5.56 28.95 47.90
CA TYR A 579 -5.88 28.04 46.79
C TYR A 579 -4.77 28.12 45.74
N LYS A 580 -3.95 27.06 45.66
CA LYS A 580 -3.12 26.78 44.49
C LYS A 580 -4.04 26.67 43.28
N LYS A 581 -3.99 27.66 42.37
CA LYS A 581 -4.41 27.50 40.97
C LYS A 581 -3.55 26.40 40.36
N GLY A 582 -4.05 25.17 40.35
CA GLY A 582 -3.41 24.03 39.69
C GLY A 582 -4.11 23.75 38.36
N ASN A 583 -3.40 23.96 37.25
CA ASN A 583 -3.53 23.32 35.93
C ASN A 583 -4.87 22.65 35.54
N VAL A 584 -5.96 23.41 35.38
CA VAL A 584 -7.18 22.89 34.72
C VAL A 584 -7.25 23.27 33.24
N GLN A 585 -6.57 24.36 32.82
CA GLN A 585 -6.74 24.91 31.47
C GLN A 585 -6.09 24.08 30.35
N ILE A 586 -5.10 23.24 30.65
CA ILE A 586 -4.37 22.42 29.66
C ILE A 586 -5.08 21.08 29.36
N ARG A 587 -5.97 20.59 30.24
CA ARG A 587 -6.62 19.27 30.05
C ARG A 587 -7.74 19.28 29.01
N THR A 588 -8.43 20.41 28.82
CA THR A 588 -9.58 20.49 27.92
C THR A 588 -9.17 20.53 26.46
N GLU A 589 -8.12 21.30 26.11
CA GLU A 589 -7.59 21.36 24.75
C GLU A 589 -7.05 20.01 24.28
N GLY A 590 -6.29 19.31 25.13
CA GLY A 590 -5.78 17.97 24.82
C GLY A 590 -6.88 16.91 24.65
N THR A 591 -7.97 17.03 25.43
CA THR A 591 -9.12 16.13 25.29
C THR A 591 -9.87 16.41 23.99
N LEU A 592 -10.11 17.68 23.64
CA LEU A 592 -10.77 18.05 22.39
C LEU A 592 -9.97 17.60 21.17
N ARG A 593 -8.64 17.78 21.18
CA ARG A 593 -7.76 17.28 20.13
C ARG A 593 -7.83 15.76 19.98
N ALA A 594 -7.75 15.02 21.09
CA ALA A 594 -7.85 13.56 21.06
C ALA A 594 -9.23 13.09 20.58
N THR A 595 -10.30 13.83 20.91
CA THR A 595 -11.63 13.57 20.38
C THR A 595 -11.68 13.81 18.88
N GLN A 596 -11.09 14.90 18.37
CA GLN A 596 -11.03 15.16 16.93
C GLN A 596 -10.25 14.07 16.19
N GLU A 597 -9.07 13.67 16.68
CA GLU A 597 -8.28 12.59 16.08
C GLU A 597 -9.06 11.26 16.00
N LEU A 598 -9.95 10.99 16.95
CA LEU A 598 -10.84 9.82 16.91
C LEU A 598 -11.97 9.98 15.89
N LEU A 599 -12.58 11.17 15.81
CA LEU A 599 -13.63 11.48 14.84
C LEU A 599 -13.09 11.41 13.41
N ASP A 600 -11.88 11.92 13.17
CA ASP A 600 -11.21 11.83 11.87
C ASP A 600 -10.96 10.37 11.48
N LEU A 601 -10.52 9.53 12.43
CA LEU A 601 -10.40 8.08 12.20
C LEU A 601 -11.74 7.40 11.92
N GLU A 602 -12.84 7.94 12.44
CA GLU A 602 -14.18 7.42 12.21
C GLU A 602 -14.79 7.91 10.89
N SER A 603 -14.42 9.08 10.38
CA SER A 603 -14.90 9.58 9.09
C SER A 603 -14.23 8.91 7.89
N TRP A 604 -13.18 8.11 8.10
CA TRP A 604 -12.52 7.34 7.06
C TRP A 604 -13.19 5.99 6.81
N PHE A 605 -13.68 5.80 5.57
CA PHE A 605 -14.35 4.59 5.09
C PHE A 605 -13.46 3.85 4.06
N PRO A 606 -12.78 2.75 4.46
CA PRO A 606 -11.76 2.13 3.61
C PRO A 606 -12.23 1.56 2.28
N PHE A 607 -13.51 1.17 2.16
CA PHE A 607 -14.07 0.64 0.91
C PHE A 607 -15.09 1.59 0.30
N ASP A 608 -14.84 2.90 0.38
CA ASP A 608 -15.58 3.86 -0.45
C ASP A 608 -15.22 3.72 -1.95
N PRO A 609 -16.08 4.20 -2.87
CA PRO A 609 -16.00 3.87 -4.28
C PRO A 609 -14.61 4.07 -4.88
N VAL A 610 -14.17 3.08 -5.65
CA VAL A 610 -12.91 3.16 -6.40
C VAL A 610 -13.04 4.22 -7.48
N LEU A 611 -12.16 5.22 -7.44
CA LEU A 611 -12.12 6.27 -8.46
C LEU A 611 -11.39 5.81 -9.73
N LEU A 612 -10.41 4.90 -9.61
CA LEU A 612 -9.60 4.44 -10.73
C LEU A 612 -10.34 3.42 -11.62
N LYS A 613 -10.35 3.70 -12.93
CA LYS A 613 -11.23 3.07 -13.92
C LYS A 613 -10.99 1.57 -14.10
N LYS A 614 -9.74 1.14 -14.33
CA LYS A 614 -9.42 -0.28 -14.61
C LYS A 614 -9.71 -1.14 -13.38
N THR A 615 -9.27 -0.69 -12.21
CA THR A 615 -9.53 -1.36 -10.93
C THR A 615 -11.03 -1.41 -10.62
N ARG A 616 -11.78 -0.32 -10.87
CA ARG A 616 -13.23 -0.27 -10.68
C ARG A 616 -13.96 -1.30 -11.56
N GLN A 617 -13.57 -1.43 -12.83
CA GLN A 617 -14.17 -2.40 -13.75
C GLN A 617 -14.02 -3.85 -13.26
N ILE A 618 -12.90 -4.19 -12.62
CA ILE A 618 -12.67 -5.54 -12.08
C ILE A 618 -13.52 -5.80 -10.82
N ILE A 619 -13.76 -4.76 -10.03
CA ILE A 619 -14.38 -4.87 -8.70
C ILE A 619 -15.91 -4.72 -8.74
N VAL A 620 -16.46 -4.08 -9.77
CA VAL A 620 -17.89 -3.75 -9.90
C VAL A 620 -18.82 -4.93 -9.64
N ASP A 621 -18.45 -6.13 -10.09
CA ASP A 621 -19.26 -7.34 -9.92
C ASP A 621 -19.36 -7.82 -8.46
N ARG A 622 -18.39 -7.45 -7.63
CA ARG A 622 -18.30 -7.81 -6.19
C ARG A 622 -18.58 -6.63 -5.26
N TYR A 623 -18.97 -5.48 -5.79
CA TYR A 623 -19.17 -4.26 -5.03
C TYR A 623 -20.63 -3.83 -5.00
N VAL A 624 -21.03 -3.16 -3.92
CA VAL A 624 -22.36 -2.56 -3.77
C VAL A 624 -22.20 -1.05 -3.71
N GLU A 625 -22.69 -0.43 -4.78
CA GLU A 625 -22.80 1.02 -4.87
C GLU A 625 -23.92 1.53 -3.97
N TRP A 626 -23.81 2.79 -3.59
CA TRP A 626 -24.91 3.46 -2.90
C TRP A 626 -25.98 3.80 -3.92
N GLU A 627 -27.12 3.13 -3.84
CA GLU A 627 -28.32 3.54 -4.54
C GLU A 627 -29.06 4.51 -3.61
N GLU A 628 -29.11 5.80 -3.97
CA GLU A 628 -30.12 6.66 -3.37
C GLU A 628 -31.46 6.00 -3.66
N SER A 629 -32.17 5.55 -2.63
CA SER A 629 -33.53 5.07 -2.80
C SER A 629 -34.30 6.19 -3.50
N GLU A 630 -34.60 6.02 -4.78
CA GLU A 630 -35.51 6.88 -5.53
C GLU A 630 -36.87 6.78 -4.82
N SER A 631 -37.12 7.70 -3.90
CA SER A 631 -38.43 7.92 -3.33
C SER A 631 -38.95 9.24 -3.87
N GLU A 632 -39.74 9.14 -4.95
CA GLU A 632 -40.77 10.12 -5.31
C GLU A 632 -41.68 10.45 -4.13
#